data_AF-A0A966MCY8-F1
#
_entry.id   AF-A0A966MCY8-F1
#
_cell.length_a   1.000
_cell.length_b   1.000
_cell.length_c   1.000
_cell.angle_alpha   90.00
_cell.angle_beta   90.00
_cell.angle_gamma   90.00
#
_symmetry.space_group_name_H-M   'P 1'
#
loop_
_entity.id
_entity.type
_entity.pdbx_description
1 polymer ?
#
loop_
_entity_poly.entity_id
_entity_poly.type
_entity_poly.pdbx_seq_one_letter_code
_entity_poly.pdbx_strand_id
1 'polypeptide(L)'
;MDMVYCFQNTRNREKSMNINKYINTKVKAVSGFAIAFSVAATMVAADIAALGSTATGGTSQVGRTLAAAISDVGELQMRPQELANTADYIPLVNAGELEFGISNIVQLTHAVKGIEMSEGRPNENLRMVATLMPFRNAYIVRKDSDIQSVSDLAGKRVPVFADRALGQYVTKGYFANADIELSSADGVAVPNFPRMWSSFAEGTADVAIVVVGAGNSREFDATFGIRYLSFDDSPAAVERMREYLPQTYLQEMPAGSVPGIDVPTNVNVFDYTLWAHKDVSDEMVYKAVKSLWTNEMITFTAVFWSSGAPLWFDWRVYPEQILLVALAFALAVAFLTRPGSLHSLSIILAILSLLFGSWLAIRFPVLSENVFYHPTEALVVSLLGIVLILEAVRRTMGWSLIVILGLVCLYALFSSNFSGPLQSRSISPDRLLKFLVLDSASLAGAALTIAVAVVVPFLILAQLLLATGGAKFFSDFSLAIAGRKRGGAGKIAILGSAFFGSVSGSAVSNVASTGAITIPMMKDGGYQKETAGAIEAAASTGGQLMPPIMGAAAFLLAENLQANYIDVMKAALIPSILYYISLFMFADLEAGRRQIDRVPEHMIPNLSAVIKRGWFVFIPFALILIALFNFNLRPETAALVAVLSFIIISLFLRYDGSKLDGAAYCGCVFTTRFVSRSSLSRVRSQPYGCTSFRIILWYAVDVDAPSRYRCLCCSEPSES
;
A
#
# COMPACT_ATOMS: atom_id res chain seq x y z
N MET A 1 60.51 32.46 -32.09
CA MET A 1 61.16 33.77 -31.99
C MET A 1 60.14 34.83 -32.36
N ASP A 2 59.58 35.62 -31.46
CA ASP A 2 59.68 35.65 -30.02
C ASP A 2 58.38 36.24 -29.49
N MET A 3 57.65 35.39 -28.78
CA MET A 3 56.64 35.77 -27.80
C MET A 3 57.38 35.84 -26.45
N VAL A 4 58.37 36.74 -26.38
CA VAL A 4 59.33 36.93 -25.27
C VAL A 4 59.41 38.43 -24.97
N TYR A 5 59.55 38.77 -23.68
CA TYR A 5 59.59 40.10 -23.06
C TYR A 5 58.28 40.66 -22.51
N CYS A 6 57.71 39.94 -21.54
CA CYS A 6 57.42 40.60 -20.25
C CYS A 6 57.42 39.58 -19.10
N PHE A 7 58.47 38.75 -19.06
CA PHE A 7 58.77 37.84 -17.95
C PHE A 7 60.13 38.20 -17.40
N GLN A 8 60.21 39.24 -16.58
CA GLN A 8 61.32 39.44 -15.67
C GLN A 8 60.89 40.34 -14.51
N ASN A 9 61.02 39.80 -13.31
CA ASN A 9 61.33 40.55 -12.10
C ASN A 9 60.22 41.11 -11.20
N THR A 10 59.29 40.24 -10.78
CA THR A 10 58.90 40.20 -9.35
C THR A 10 58.89 38.77 -8.84
N ARG A 11 60.09 38.17 -8.82
CA ARG A 11 60.42 37.08 -7.90
C ARG A 11 60.52 37.68 -6.49
N ASN A 12 60.11 36.90 -5.50
CA ASN A 12 60.34 37.05 -4.06
C ASN A 12 59.29 37.84 -3.25
N ARG A 13 58.15 37.19 -3.00
CA ARG A 13 57.72 36.88 -1.62
C ARG A 13 56.84 35.62 -1.64
N GLU A 14 57.51 34.47 -1.52
CA GLU A 14 56.86 33.19 -1.23
C GLU A 14 56.08 33.27 0.09
N LYS A 15 54.75 33.23 0.00
CA LYS A 15 53.94 32.46 0.96
C LYS A 15 53.28 31.37 0.15
N SER A 16 53.91 30.19 0.13
CA SER A 16 53.34 28.99 -0.45
C SER A 16 52.04 28.62 0.28
N MET A 17 50.91 29.09 -0.23
CA MET A 17 49.62 28.58 0.18
C MET A 17 49.52 27.16 -0.35
N ASN A 18 49.81 26.21 0.52
CA ASN A 18 49.91 24.79 0.21
C ASN A 18 48.52 24.27 -0.18
N ILE A 19 48.20 24.30 -1.48
CA ILE A 19 46.89 23.92 -2.07
C ILE A 19 46.48 22.51 -1.62
N ASN A 20 47.44 21.60 -1.46
CA ASN A 20 47.18 20.25 -0.93
C ASN A 20 46.71 20.25 0.52
N LYS A 21 47.12 21.23 1.35
CA LYS A 21 46.61 21.39 2.72
C LYS A 21 45.18 21.93 2.71
N TYR A 22 44.87 22.88 1.82
CA TYR A 22 43.51 23.43 1.69
C TYR A 22 42.50 22.41 1.14
N ILE A 23 42.92 21.60 0.16
CA ILE A 23 42.14 20.48 -0.38
C ILE A 23 41.98 19.38 0.66
N ASN A 24 43.04 18.97 1.36
CA ASN A 24 42.94 17.95 2.41
C ASN A 24 42.08 18.40 3.59
N THR A 25 42.10 19.66 3.99
CA THR A 25 41.25 20.16 5.09
C THR A 25 39.78 20.20 4.68
N LYS A 26 39.45 20.57 3.43
CA LYS A 26 38.07 20.51 2.92
C LYS A 26 37.59 19.07 2.69
N VAL A 27 38.43 18.19 2.14
CA VAL A 27 38.10 16.78 1.96
C VAL A 27 37.93 16.09 3.31
N LYS A 28 38.75 16.38 4.33
CA LYS A 28 38.59 15.87 5.70
C LYS A 28 37.35 16.44 6.42
N ALA A 29 36.98 17.70 6.16
CA ALA A 29 35.76 18.28 6.71
C ALA A 29 34.49 17.66 6.08
N VAL A 30 34.51 17.42 4.75
CA VAL A 30 33.40 16.79 4.02
C VAL A 30 33.29 15.30 4.34
N SER A 31 34.41 14.59 4.45
CA SER A 31 34.43 13.17 4.86
C SER A 31 34.11 13.00 6.35
N GLY A 32 34.50 13.94 7.22
CA GLY A 32 34.08 13.98 8.62
C GLY A 32 32.57 14.19 8.78
N PHE A 33 31.96 15.04 7.95
CA PHE A 33 30.50 15.20 7.91
C PHE A 33 29.79 13.95 7.38
N ALA A 34 30.34 13.28 6.36
CA ALA A 34 29.77 12.05 5.79
C ALA A 34 29.85 10.86 6.76
N ILE A 35 30.94 10.76 7.55
CA ILE A 35 31.13 9.70 8.55
C ILE A 35 30.27 9.94 9.80
N ALA A 36 30.07 11.18 10.22
CA ALA A 36 29.13 11.51 11.30
C ALA A 36 27.66 11.19 10.91
N PHE A 37 27.32 11.33 9.62
CA PHE A 37 26.00 11.00 9.10
C PHE A 37 25.73 9.50 9.02
N SER A 38 26.75 8.69 8.69
CA SER A 38 26.61 7.23 8.58
C SER A 38 26.55 6.54 9.95
N VAL A 39 27.05 7.16 11.03
CA VAL A 39 26.96 6.61 12.40
C VAL A 39 25.63 6.99 13.08
N ALA A 40 24.95 8.06 12.67
CA ALA A 40 23.64 8.47 13.20
C ALA A 40 22.43 7.81 12.50
N ALA A 41 22.67 7.06 11.41
CA ALA A 41 21.65 6.28 10.73
C ALA A 41 21.57 4.87 11.33
N THR A 42 21.15 4.76 12.59
CA THR A 42 20.48 3.52 13.00
C THR A 42 19.18 3.45 12.20
N MET A 43 19.19 2.63 11.15
CA MET A 43 17.99 2.28 10.42
C MET A 43 16.97 1.82 11.45
N VAL A 44 15.86 2.55 11.58
CA VAL A 44 14.64 1.96 12.14
C VAL A 44 14.23 0.91 11.12
N ALA A 45 14.76 -0.29 11.29
CA ALA A 45 14.26 -1.44 10.56
C ALA A 45 12.77 -1.54 10.93
N ALA A 46 11.89 -1.51 9.93
CA ALA A 46 10.50 -1.85 10.18
C ALA A 46 10.48 -3.22 10.86
N ASP A 47 9.69 -3.36 11.93
CA ASP A 47 9.51 -4.67 12.57
C ASP A 47 9.11 -5.65 11.48
N ILE A 48 9.78 -6.80 11.42
CA ILE A 48 9.47 -7.83 10.43
C ILE A 48 8.58 -8.84 11.13
N ALA A 49 7.41 -9.10 10.56
CA ALA A 49 6.52 -10.15 11.05
C ALA A 49 6.26 -11.17 9.95
N ALA A 50 6.31 -12.45 10.29
CA ALA A 50 5.89 -13.51 9.42
C ALA A 50 4.36 -13.67 9.47
N LEU A 51 3.76 -13.95 8.32
CA LEU A 51 2.34 -14.26 8.18
C LEU A 51 2.17 -15.67 7.63
N GLY A 52 1.76 -16.62 8.46
CA GLY A 52 1.38 -17.96 8.04
C GLY A 52 0.20 -17.93 7.06
N SER A 53 0.41 -18.51 5.88
CA SER A 53 -0.56 -18.59 4.79
C SER A 53 -0.37 -19.87 3.99
N THR A 54 -1.32 -20.21 3.11
CA THR A 54 -1.13 -21.31 2.15
C THR A 54 -0.33 -20.87 0.92
N ALA A 55 0.28 -21.82 0.21
CA ALA A 55 1.02 -21.59 -1.04
C ALA A 55 0.11 -21.37 -2.27
N THR A 56 -1.10 -21.93 -2.26
CA THR A 56 -2.07 -21.77 -3.34
C THR A 56 -3.50 -21.61 -2.80
N GLY A 57 -4.44 -21.22 -3.67
CA GLY A 57 -5.86 -21.05 -3.31
C GLY A 57 -6.22 -19.69 -2.71
N GLY A 58 -7.46 -19.59 -2.20
CA GLY A 58 -8.02 -18.34 -1.68
C GLY A 58 -7.24 -17.76 -0.50
N THR A 59 -6.82 -18.59 0.46
CA THR A 59 -6.03 -18.17 1.62
C THR A 59 -4.69 -17.54 1.21
N SER A 60 -3.95 -18.16 0.28
CA SER A 60 -2.71 -17.60 -0.30
C SER A 60 -2.89 -16.20 -0.87
N GLN A 61 -3.97 -15.99 -1.62
CA GLN A 61 -4.27 -14.69 -2.21
C GLN A 61 -4.56 -13.66 -1.11
N VAL A 62 -5.38 -14.02 -0.12
CA VAL A 62 -5.72 -13.13 1.00
C VAL A 62 -4.48 -12.80 1.82
N GLY A 63 -3.61 -13.76 2.11
CA GLY A 63 -2.40 -13.59 2.91
C GLY A 63 -1.40 -12.66 2.27
N ARG A 64 -1.08 -12.87 0.98
CA ARG A 64 -0.19 -11.96 0.24
C ARG A 64 -0.73 -10.54 0.17
N THR A 65 -2.04 -10.40 -0.02
CA THR A 65 -2.71 -9.09 -0.07
C THR A 65 -2.65 -8.38 1.26
N LEU A 66 -2.96 -9.11 2.32
CA LEU A 66 -2.99 -8.58 3.68
C LEU A 66 -1.59 -8.15 4.12
N ALA A 67 -0.59 -9.00 3.87
CA ALA A 67 0.80 -8.70 4.16
C ALA A 67 1.32 -7.47 3.39
N ALA A 68 0.96 -7.34 2.11
CA ALA A 68 1.27 -6.16 1.32
C ALA A 68 0.59 -4.89 1.88
N ALA A 69 -0.72 -4.95 2.14
CA ALA A 69 -1.48 -3.82 2.68
C ALA A 69 -0.95 -3.36 4.06
N ILE A 70 -0.52 -4.30 4.91
CA ILE A 70 0.10 -4.00 6.20
C ILE A 70 1.49 -3.38 6.01
N SER A 71 2.27 -3.90 5.06
CA SER A 71 3.62 -3.43 4.74
C SER A 71 3.65 -2.05 4.08
N ASP A 72 2.62 -1.68 3.33
CA ASP A 72 2.55 -0.43 2.57
C ASP A 72 2.53 0.83 3.46
N VAL A 73 2.04 0.73 4.70
CA VAL A 73 2.05 1.84 5.68
C VAL A 73 3.45 2.04 6.27
N GLY A 74 4.38 1.10 6.05
CA GLY A 74 5.79 1.23 6.41
C GLY A 74 6.10 1.13 7.91
N GLU A 75 5.13 0.73 8.75
CA GLU A 75 5.33 0.56 10.19
C GLU A 75 5.62 -0.88 10.62
N LEU A 76 5.19 -1.87 9.81
CA LEU A 76 5.36 -3.29 10.02
C LEU A 76 5.57 -3.97 8.66
N GLN A 77 6.74 -4.55 8.43
CA GLN A 77 7.02 -5.30 7.21
C GLN A 77 6.54 -6.74 7.39
N MET A 78 5.34 -7.04 6.88
CA MET A 78 4.76 -8.37 6.99
C MET A 78 5.14 -9.24 5.78
N ARG A 79 5.71 -10.42 6.04
CA ARG A 79 6.18 -11.35 5.01
C ARG A 79 5.36 -12.65 5.04
N PRO A 80 4.65 -13.00 3.96
CA PRO A 80 3.96 -14.28 3.88
C PRO A 80 4.94 -15.45 3.98
N GLN A 81 4.68 -16.38 4.89
CA GLN A 81 5.30 -17.70 4.93
C GLN A 81 4.26 -18.72 4.45
N GLU A 82 4.50 -19.24 3.26
CA GLU A 82 3.53 -20.05 2.52
C GLU A 82 3.80 -21.55 2.71
N LEU A 83 2.85 -22.27 3.32
CA LEU A 83 2.88 -23.73 3.47
C LEU A 83 1.77 -24.42 2.66
N ALA A 84 1.80 -25.75 2.59
CA ALA A 84 0.84 -26.50 1.78
C ALA A 84 -0.60 -26.32 2.28
N ASN A 85 -0.83 -26.44 3.59
CA ASN A 85 -2.15 -26.38 4.20
C ASN A 85 -2.17 -25.49 5.46
N THR A 86 -3.38 -25.07 5.85
CA THR A 86 -3.61 -24.32 7.09
C THR A 86 -3.21 -25.09 8.35
N ALA A 87 -3.35 -26.42 8.33
CA ALA A 87 -2.89 -27.30 9.40
C ALA A 87 -1.36 -27.30 9.59
N ASP A 88 -0.59 -26.85 8.59
CA ASP A 88 0.88 -26.89 8.63
C ASP A 88 1.45 -25.64 9.32
N TYR A 89 0.85 -24.45 9.17
CA TYR A 89 1.36 -23.21 9.79
C TYR A 89 0.65 -22.81 11.09
N ILE A 90 -0.57 -23.31 11.35
CA ILE A 90 -1.28 -23.05 12.62
C ILE A 90 -0.43 -23.45 13.83
N PRO A 91 0.17 -24.66 13.87
CA PRO A 91 1.03 -25.05 14.98
C PRO A 91 2.28 -24.18 15.12
N LEU A 92 2.83 -23.67 14.00
CA LEU A 92 4.02 -22.82 14.02
C LEU A 92 3.73 -21.45 14.65
N VAL A 93 2.57 -20.86 14.32
CA VAL A 93 2.13 -19.64 15.00
C VAL A 93 1.82 -19.94 16.47
N ASN A 94 1.18 -21.07 16.79
CA ASN A 94 0.90 -21.45 18.18
C ASN A 94 2.18 -21.71 19.02
N ALA A 95 3.26 -22.15 18.38
CA ALA A 95 4.57 -22.34 18.98
C ALA A 95 5.39 -21.04 19.08
N GLY A 96 4.92 -19.93 18.49
CA GLY A 96 5.64 -18.67 18.44
C GLY A 96 6.75 -18.61 17.38
N GLU A 97 6.82 -19.57 16.45
CA GLU A 97 7.76 -19.56 15.32
C GLU A 97 7.32 -18.62 14.19
N LEU A 98 6.03 -18.28 14.15
CA LEU A 98 5.43 -17.27 13.28
C LEU A 98 4.59 -16.31 14.13
N GLU A 99 4.65 -15.01 13.84
CA GLU A 99 3.92 -14.01 14.61
C GLU A 99 2.42 -14.02 14.30
N PHE A 100 2.06 -14.01 13.02
CA PHE A 100 0.66 -13.96 12.58
C PHE A 100 0.28 -15.15 11.72
N GLY A 101 -1.01 -15.45 11.70
CA GLY A 101 -1.62 -16.39 10.76
C GLY A 101 -2.93 -15.84 10.21
N ILE A 102 -3.29 -16.32 9.02
CA ILE A 102 -4.63 -16.13 8.47
C ILE A 102 -5.33 -17.45 8.27
N SER A 103 -6.63 -17.49 8.49
CA SER A 103 -7.50 -18.61 8.13
C SER A 103 -8.95 -18.17 8.18
N ASN A 104 -9.87 -19.04 7.76
CA ASN A 104 -11.27 -18.83 8.11
C ASN A 104 -11.53 -19.16 9.59
N ILE A 105 -12.63 -18.62 10.09
CA ILE A 105 -13.06 -18.78 11.48
C ILE A 105 -13.30 -20.24 11.88
N VAL A 106 -13.72 -21.11 10.95
CA VAL A 106 -13.92 -22.54 11.18
C VAL A 106 -12.59 -23.22 11.54
N GLN A 107 -11.57 -23.00 10.71
CA GLN A 107 -10.23 -23.55 10.93
C GLN A 107 -9.59 -23.01 12.21
N LEU A 108 -9.77 -21.72 12.52
CA LEU A 108 -9.30 -21.15 13.77
C LEU A 108 -10.04 -21.78 14.97
N THR A 109 -11.35 -21.98 14.87
CA THR A 109 -12.16 -22.61 15.92
C THR A 109 -11.72 -24.05 16.18
N HIS A 110 -11.54 -24.85 15.12
CA HIS A 110 -11.04 -26.22 15.23
C HIS A 110 -9.65 -26.26 15.87
N ALA A 111 -8.77 -25.35 15.46
CA ALA A 111 -7.42 -25.24 16.00
C ALA A 111 -7.39 -24.87 17.48
N VAL A 112 -8.17 -23.88 17.90
CA VAL A 112 -8.22 -23.43 19.30
C VAL A 112 -8.86 -24.50 20.19
N LYS A 113 -9.98 -25.10 19.75
CA LYS A 113 -10.69 -26.14 20.53
C LYS A 113 -10.03 -27.52 20.45
N GLY A 114 -9.09 -27.74 19.53
CA GLY A 114 -8.43 -29.03 19.35
C GLY A 114 -9.36 -30.14 18.86
N ILE A 115 -10.34 -29.78 18.03
CA ILE A 115 -11.38 -30.68 17.48
C ILE A 115 -11.22 -30.84 15.96
N GLU A 116 -11.76 -31.93 15.40
CA GLU A 116 -11.87 -32.15 13.96
C GLU A 116 -10.54 -32.00 13.19
N MET A 117 -10.35 -30.89 12.47
CA MET A 117 -9.11 -30.60 11.71
C MET A 117 -7.86 -30.57 12.60
N SER A 118 -8.03 -30.30 13.89
CA SER A 118 -6.95 -30.24 14.89
C SER A 118 -7.20 -31.19 16.06
N GLU A 119 -7.92 -32.28 15.82
CA GLU A 119 -8.27 -33.27 16.84
C GLU A 119 -7.04 -33.74 17.64
N GLY A 120 -7.17 -33.64 18.97
CA GLY A 120 -6.12 -34.01 19.93
C GLY A 120 -4.93 -33.05 19.99
N ARG A 121 -5.00 -31.89 19.31
CA ARG A 121 -3.94 -30.88 19.23
C ARG A 121 -4.51 -29.46 19.38
N PRO A 122 -4.99 -29.07 20.58
CA PRO A 122 -5.45 -27.70 20.83
C PRO A 122 -4.30 -26.69 20.72
N ASN A 123 -4.61 -25.53 20.12
CA ASN A 123 -3.68 -24.43 19.91
C ASN A 123 -4.08 -23.23 20.79
N GLU A 124 -3.86 -23.37 22.09
CA GLU A 124 -4.33 -22.45 23.14
C GLU A 124 -3.65 -21.09 23.11
N ASN A 125 -2.51 -20.96 22.43
CA ASN A 125 -1.75 -19.71 22.36
C ASN A 125 -2.21 -18.79 21.23
N LEU A 126 -3.23 -19.14 20.46
CA LEU A 126 -3.73 -18.29 19.38
C LEU A 126 -4.67 -17.20 19.92
N ARG A 127 -4.56 -15.99 19.37
CA ARG A 127 -5.41 -14.84 19.70
C ARG A 127 -5.97 -14.22 18.43
N MET A 128 -7.26 -13.93 18.43
CA MET A 128 -7.93 -13.23 17.33
C MET A 128 -7.47 -11.77 17.28
N VAL A 129 -7.10 -11.30 16.10
CA VAL A 129 -6.64 -9.92 15.87
C VAL A 129 -7.70 -9.11 15.12
N ALA A 130 -8.23 -9.65 14.02
CA ALA A 130 -9.26 -8.98 13.23
C ALA A 130 -10.11 -9.98 12.45
N THR A 131 -11.40 -9.68 12.33
CA THR A 131 -12.25 -10.30 11.31
C THR A 131 -12.11 -9.49 10.02
N LEU A 132 -11.84 -10.19 8.92
CA LEU A 132 -11.46 -9.57 7.64
C LEU A 132 -12.66 -9.48 6.70
N MET A 133 -12.93 -10.55 5.96
CA MET A 133 -13.99 -10.56 4.95
C MET A 133 -14.88 -11.79 5.07
N PRO A 134 -16.15 -11.69 4.67
CA PRO A 134 -17.01 -12.85 4.49
C PRO A 134 -16.54 -13.66 3.29
N PHE A 135 -16.39 -14.98 3.46
CA PHE A 135 -16.04 -15.90 2.39
C PHE A 135 -17.22 -16.77 2.02
N ARG A 136 -17.91 -16.34 0.96
CA ARG A 136 -19.12 -16.98 0.44
C ARG A 136 -18.75 -18.17 -0.42
N ASN A 137 -19.23 -19.33 -0.03
CA ASN A 137 -18.94 -20.58 -0.71
C ASN A 137 -20.20 -21.45 -0.80
N ALA A 138 -20.27 -22.24 -1.86
CA ALA A 138 -21.40 -23.10 -2.15
C ALA A 138 -20.97 -24.20 -3.12
N TYR A 139 -21.85 -25.20 -3.29
CA TYR A 139 -21.71 -26.17 -4.37
C TYR A 139 -22.17 -25.59 -5.70
N ILE A 140 -21.45 -25.93 -6.77
CA ILE A 140 -21.90 -25.75 -8.14
C ILE A 140 -22.02 -27.08 -8.85
N VAL A 141 -23.03 -27.17 -9.71
CA VAL A 141 -23.26 -28.27 -10.65
C VAL A 141 -23.37 -27.73 -12.06
N ARG A 142 -23.28 -28.59 -13.07
CA ARG A 142 -23.54 -28.18 -14.46
C ARG A 142 -25.01 -27.82 -14.64
N LYS A 143 -25.30 -26.80 -15.44
CA LYS A 143 -26.68 -26.31 -15.62
C LYS A 143 -27.61 -27.34 -16.27
N ASP A 144 -27.05 -28.22 -17.08
CA ASP A 144 -27.72 -29.35 -17.76
C ASP A 144 -27.85 -30.62 -16.88
N SER A 145 -27.33 -30.61 -15.65
CA SER A 145 -27.51 -31.71 -14.69
C SER A 145 -28.92 -31.74 -14.09
N ASP A 146 -29.37 -32.95 -13.76
CA ASP A 146 -30.58 -33.26 -13.00
C ASP A 146 -30.51 -32.83 -11.52
N ILE A 147 -29.32 -32.47 -11.01
CA ILE A 147 -29.10 -32.06 -9.62
C ILE A 147 -29.66 -30.63 -9.40
N GLN A 148 -30.63 -30.50 -8.49
CA GLN A 148 -31.27 -29.22 -8.16
C GLN A 148 -31.02 -28.78 -6.71
N SER A 149 -30.74 -29.74 -5.83
CA SER A 149 -30.56 -29.54 -4.40
C SER A 149 -29.35 -30.33 -3.89
N VAL A 150 -28.89 -30.00 -2.68
CA VAL A 150 -27.79 -30.74 -2.03
C VAL A 150 -28.21 -32.19 -1.72
N SER A 151 -29.48 -32.45 -1.44
CA SER A 151 -30.01 -33.81 -1.23
C SER A 151 -29.90 -34.71 -2.47
N ASP A 152 -29.90 -34.14 -3.67
CA ASP A 152 -29.76 -34.89 -4.92
C ASP A 152 -28.32 -35.40 -5.17
N LEU A 153 -27.36 -35.06 -4.30
CA LEU A 153 -25.97 -35.51 -4.39
C LEU A 153 -25.76 -36.94 -3.87
N ALA A 154 -26.77 -37.55 -3.24
CA ALA A 154 -26.74 -38.98 -2.91
C ALA A 154 -26.60 -39.83 -4.19
N GLY A 155 -25.64 -40.75 -4.20
CA GLY A 155 -25.28 -41.56 -5.36
C GLY A 155 -24.65 -40.80 -6.53
N LYS A 156 -24.23 -39.55 -6.34
CA LYS A 156 -23.51 -38.75 -7.36
C LYS A 156 -22.02 -38.70 -7.04
N ARG A 157 -21.21 -38.36 -8.05
CA ARG A 157 -19.74 -38.33 -7.94
C ARG A 157 -19.29 -37.08 -7.20
N VAL A 158 -19.10 -37.19 -5.89
CA VAL A 158 -18.77 -36.06 -5.01
C VAL A 158 -17.30 -36.09 -4.61
N PRO A 159 -16.56 -34.97 -4.72
CA PRO A 159 -15.18 -34.90 -4.30
C PRO A 159 -15.00 -35.14 -2.80
N VAL A 160 -14.13 -36.09 -2.44
CA VAL A 160 -13.77 -36.46 -1.06
C VAL A 160 -12.30 -36.11 -0.83
N PHE A 161 -12.03 -35.39 0.25
CA PHE A 161 -10.69 -34.93 0.60
C PHE A 161 -10.06 -35.84 1.65
N ALA A 162 -8.74 -35.74 1.81
CA ALA A 162 -8.05 -36.42 2.89
C ALA A 162 -8.60 -35.99 4.27
N ASP A 163 -8.51 -36.90 5.24
CA ASP A 163 -8.89 -36.59 6.63
C ASP A 163 -8.12 -35.37 7.14
N ARG A 164 -8.80 -34.55 7.95
CA ARG A 164 -8.31 -33.26 8.47
C ARG A 164 -8.16 -32.13 7.45
N ALA A 165 -8.46 -32.35 6.17
CA ALA A 165 -8.54 -31.27 5.19
C ALA A 165 -9.85 -30.47 5.35
N LEU A 166 -9.79 -29.14 5.13
CA LEU A 166 -10.96 -28.27 5.18
C LEU A 166 -12.09 -28.75 4.26
N GLY A 167 -11.75 -29.18 3.04
CA GLY A 167 -12.73 -29.64 2.06
C GLY A 167 -13.57 -30.82 2.58
N GLN A 168 -13.00 -31.68 3.42
CA GLN A 168 -13.72 -32.82 3.99
C GLN A 168 -14.85 -32.37 4.93
N TYR A 169 -14.57 -31.39 5.80
CA TYR A 169 -15.57 -30.85 6.73
C TYR A 169 -16.57 -29.93 6.05
N VAL A 170 -16.16 -29.21 5.01
CA VAL A 170 -17.09 -28.43 4.18
C VAL A 170 -18.11 -29.37 3.52
N THR A 171 -17.64 -30.47 2.92
CA THR A 171 -18.54 -31.47 2.33
C THR A 171 -19.46 -32.12 3.37
N LYS A 172 -18.93 -32.54 4.53
CA LYS A 172 -19.76 -33.09 5.63
C LYS A 172 -20.80 -32.09 6.12
N GLY A 173 -20.43 -30.83 6.33
CA GLY A 173 -21.34 -29.77 6.76
C GLY A 173 -22.45 -29.49 5.74
N TYR A 174 -22.12 -29.51 4.44
CA TYR A 174 -23.11 -29.32 3.38
C TYR A 174 -24.09 -30.49 3.29
N PHE A 175 -23.60 -31.72 3.40
CA PHE A 175 -24.44 -32.91 3.47
C PHE A 175 -25.35 -32.92 4.71
N ALA A 176 -24.79 -32.55 5.88
CA ALA A 176 -25.53 -32.43 7.12
C ALA A 176 -26.63 -31.36 7.06
N ASN A 177 -26.39 -30.23 6.37
CA ASN A 177 -27.44 -29.23 6.12
C ASN A 177 -28.65 -29.87 5.42
N ALA A 178 -28.41 -30.73 4.42
CA ALA A 178 -29.43 -31.45 3.67
C ALA A 178 -29.93 -32.75 4.31
N ASP A 179 -29.52 -33.04 5.55
CA ASP A 179 -29.91 -34.24 6.31
C ASP A 179 -29.53 -35.57 5.61
N ILE A 180 -28.41 -35.57 4.89
CA ILE A 180 -27.83 -36.75 4.25
C ILE A 180 -26.39 -36.97 4.72
N GLU A 181 -25.91 -38.22 4.68
CA GLU A 181 -24.53 -38.54 5.03
C GLU A 181 -23.62 -38.55 3.80
N LEU A 182 -22.35 -38.15 3.95
CA LEU A 182 -21.36 -38.22 2.86
C LEU A 182 -21.14 -39.66 2.35
N SER A 183 -21.38 -40.67 3.20
CA SER A 183 -21.35 -42.10 2.83
C SER A 183 -22.35 -42.47 1.74
N SER A 184 -23.40 -41.67 1.54
CA SER A 184 -24.42 -41.88 0.51
C SER A 184 -23.97 -41.47 -0.89
N ALA A 185 -22.85 -40.74 -1.04
CA ALA A 185 -22.35 -40.27 -2.34
C ALA A 185 -21.23 -41.19 -2.90
N ASP A 186 -21.09 -41.20 -4.23
CA ASP A 186 -19.98 -41.88 -4.90
C ASP A 186 -18.71 -41.03 -4.78
N GLY A 187 -17.89 -41.33 -3.77
CA GLY A 187 -16.72 -40.52 -3.44
C GLY A 187 -15.63 -40.51 -4.51
N VAL A 188 -15.23 -39.32 -4.97
CA VAL A 188 -14.08 -39.10 -5.85
C VAL A 188 -12.92 -38.51 -5.06
N ALA A 189 -11.89 -39.31 -4.78
CA ALA A 189 -10.74 -38.86 -3.99
C ALA A 189 -9.97 -37.72 -4.68
N VAL A 190 -9.82 -36.59 -3.98
CA VAL A 190 -9.08 -35.41 -4.45
C VAL A 190 -8.10 -34.92 -3.38
N PRO A 191 -6.84 -34.64 -3.75
CA PRO A 191 -5.82 -34.21 -2.79
C PRO A 191 -5.98 -32.75 -2.35
N ASN A 192 -6.67 -31.91 -3.12
CA ASN A 192 -6.84 -30.48 -2.88
C ASN A 192 -7.93 -29.86 -3.78
N PHE A 193 -8.29 -28.60 -3.51
CA PHE A 193 -9.30 -27.85 -4.28
C PHE A 193 -8.97 -27.69 -5.77
N PRO A 194 -7.71 -27.40 -6.20
CA PRO A 194 -7.37 -27.37 -7.62
C PRO A 194 -7.69 -28.67 -8.35
N ARG A 195 -7.33 -29.83 -7.79
CA ARG A 195 -7.64 -31.11 -8.43
C ARG A 195 -9.15 -31.38 -8.46
N MET A 196 -9.89 -30.98 -7.42
CA MET A 196 -11.36 -31.02 -7.44
C MET A 196 -11.95 -30.23 -8.62
N TRP A 197 -11.47 -29.00 -8.85
CA TRP A 197 -11.93 -28.19 -9.97
C TRP A 197 -11.61 -28.81 -11.32
N SER A 198 -10.42 -29.41 -11.47
CA SER A 198 -10.10 -30.20 -12.68
C SER A 198 -11.04 -31.38 -12.86
N SER A 199 -11.34 -32.15 -11.81
CA SER A 199 -12.27 -33.28 -11.88
C SER A 199 -13.69 -32.86 -12.27
N PHE A 200 -14.17 -31.72 -11.77
CA PHE A 200 -15.47 -31.17 -12.18
C PHE A 200 -15.48 -30.70 -13.64
N ALA A 201 -14.42 -30.02 -14.08
CA ALA A 201 -14.26 -29.59 -15.47
C ALA A 201 -14.18 -30.78 -16.45
N GLU A 202 -13.44 -31.83 -16.07
CA GLU A 202 -13.31 -33.11 -16.80
C GLU A 202 -14.62 -33.92 -16.77
N GLY A 203 -15.59 -33.57 -15.91
CA GLY A 203 -16.83 -34.31 -15.73
C GLY A 203 -16.62 -35.66 -15.03
N THR A 204 -15.52 -35.83 -14.28
CA THR A 204 -15.27 -36.99 -13.41
C THR A 204 -15.86 -36.80 -12.01
N ALA A 205 -16.14 -35.56 -11.61
CA ALA A 205 -16.97 -35.20 -10.46
C ALA A 205 -18.21 -34.42 -10.92
N ASP A 206 -19.36 -34.66 -10.28
CA ASP A 206 -20.65 -34.04 -10.61
C ASP A 206 -20.84 -32.66 -9.95
N VAL A 207 -20.07 -32.39 -8.91
CA VAL A 207 -20.18 -31.16 -8.10
C VAL A 207 -18.80 -30.61 -7.74
N ALA A 208 -18.70 -29.30 -7.56
CA ALA A 208 -17.50 -28.65 -7.02
C ALA A 208 -17.85 -27.61 -5.96
N ILE A 209 -16.99 -27.49 -4.93
CA ILE A 209 -17.04 -26.37 -3.99
C ILE A 209 -16.35 -25.17 -4.65
N VAL A 210 -17.03 -24.04 -4.72
CA VAL A 210 -16.44 -22.81 -5.24
C VAL A 210 -16.77 -21.62 -4.36
N VAL A 211 -15.94 -20.59 -4.48
CA VAL A 211 -16.27 -19.26 -3.97
C VAL A 211 -17.25 -18.62 -4.93
N VAL A 212 -18.34 -18.08 -4.39
CA VAL A 212 -19.42 -17.47 -5.17
C VAL A 212 -18.87 -16.30 -5.99
N GLY A 213 -18.98 -16.39 -7.32
CA GLY A 213 -18.52 -15.35 -8.25
C GLY A 213 -17.01 -15.31 -8.53
N ALA A 214 -16.23 -16.30 -8.07
CA ALA A 214 -14.79 -16.41 -8.35
C ALA A 214 -14.49 -16.77 -9.82
N GLY A 215 -13.25 -16.53 -10.25
CA GLY A 215 -12.84 -16.67 -11.66
C GLY A 215 -13.13 -18.06 -12.26
N ASN A 216 -12.84 -19.12 -11.50
CA ASN A 216 -13.14 -20.51 -11.89
C ASN A 216 -14.65 -20.75 -12.08
N SER A 217 -15.52 -20.26 -11.18
CA SER A 217 -16.96 -20.40 -11.35
C SER A 217 -17.48 -19.70 -12.61
N ARG A 218 -16.93 -18.52 -12.95
CA ARG A 218 -17.28 -17.81 -14.19
C ARG A 218 -16.77 -18.52 -15.44
N GLU A 219 -15.60 -19.13 -15.37
CA GLU A 219 -15.03 -19.91 -16.46
C GLU A 219 -15.86 -21.16 -16.74
N PHE A 220 -16.29 -21.87 -15.70
CA PHE A 220 -17.20 -23.02 -15.83
C PHE A 220 -18.56 -22.60 -16.39
N ASP A 221 -19.14 -21.51 -15.88
CA ASP A 221 -20.40 -20.98 -16.40
C ASP A 221 -20.30 -20.62 -17.89
N ALA A 222 -19.21 -19.96 -18.30
CA ALA A 222 -18.99 -19.61 -19.69
C ALA A 222 -18.77 -20.83 -20.61
N THR A 223 -18.27 -21.94 -20.06
CA THR A 223 -17.94 -23.14 -20.84
C THR A 223 -19.15 -24.06 -21.04
N PHE A 224 -19.91 -24.32 -19.98
CA PHE A 224 -21.02 -25.28 -20.00
C PHE A 224 -22.24 -24.85 -19.17
N GLY A 225 -22.23 -23.65 -18.59
CA GLY A 225 -23.27 -23.18 -17.68
C GLY A 225 -23.23 -23.89 -16.33
N ILE A 226 -23.41 -23.15 -15.24
CA ILE A 226 -23.47 -23.73 -13.90
C ILE A 226 -24.75 -23.32 -13.16
N ARG A 227 -25.06 -24.08 -12.11
CA ARG A 227 -26.09 -23.75 -11.11
C ARG A 227 -25.47 -23.84 -9.72
N TYR A 228 -25.70 -22.84 -8.88
CA TYR A 228 -25.39 -22.92 -7.46
C TYR A 228 -26.50 -23.67 -6.72
N LEU A 229 -26.13 -24.57 -5.81
CA LEU A 229 -27.09 -25.25 -4.94
C LEU A 229 -27.36 -24.40 -3.70
N SER A 230 -28.64 -24.15 -3.42
CA SER A 230 -29.08 -23.41 -2.23
C SER A 230 -29.06 -24.30 -0.99
N PHE A 231 -28.59 -23.77 0.13
CA PHE A 231 -28.71 -24.42 1.44
C PHE A 231 -30.07 -24.16 2.10
N ASP A 232 -30.49 -25.09 2.96
CA ASP A 232 -31.66 -24.93 3.83
C ASP A 232 -31.30 -23.96 4.97
N ASP A 233 -32.08 -22.88 5.09
CA ASP A 233 -31.91 -21.81 6.08
C ASP A 233 -32.74 -21.98 7.34
N SER A 234 -33.45 -23.11 7.47
CA SER A 234 -34.09 -23.48 8.71
C SER A 234 -33.06 -23.56 9.84
N PRO A 235 -33.37 -23.08 11.06
CA PRO A 235 -32.43 -23.09 12.17
C PRO A 235 -31.83 -24.47 12.45
N ALA A 236 -32.62 -25.53 12.32
CA ALA A 236 -32.18 -26.92 12.50
C ALA A 236 -31.16 -27.37 11.45
N ALA A 237 -31.36 -27.01 10.17
CA ALA A 237 -30.42 -27.35 9.10
C ALA A 237 -29.10 -26.59 9.22
N VAL A 238 -29.15 -25.32 9.65
CA VAL A 238 -27.95 -24.52 9.93
C VAL A 238 -27.21 -25.08 11.15
N GLU A 239 -27.92 -25.57 12.17
CA GLU A 239 -27.33 -26.19 13.36
C GLU A 239 -26.59 -27.50 13.02
N ARG A 240 -27.21 -28.39 12.22
CA ARG A 240 -26.52 -29.59 11.69
C ARG A 240 -25.26 -29.24 10.89
N MET A 241 -25.33 -28.21 10.06
CA MET A 241 -24.15 -27.73 9.31
C MET A 241 -23.04 -27.24 10.25
N ARG A 242 -23.40 -26.55 11.33
CA ARG A 242 -22.46 -25.97 12.31
C ARG A 242 -21.75 -27.00 13.18
N GLU A 243 -22.26 -28.23 13.26
CA GLU A 243 -21.55 -29.34 13.90
C GLU A 243 -20.17 -29.57 13.24
N TYR A 244 -20.11 -29.50 11.91
CA TYR A 244 -18.87 -29.62 11.15
C TYR A 244 -18.21 -28.27 10.81
N LEU A 245 -19.02 -27.20 10.71
CA LEU A 245 -18.59 -25.87 10.31
C LEU A 245 -18.99 -24.80 11.34
N PRO A 246 -18.39 -24.79 12.54
CA PRO A 246 -18.71 -23.83 13.58
C PRO A 246 -18.58 -22.38 13.12
N GLN A 247 -19.42 -21.51 13.67
CA GLN A 247 -19.48 -20.06 13.39
C GLN A 247 -19.83 -19.68 11.94
N THR A 248 -20.26 -20.63 11.11
CA THR A 248 -20.83 -20.31 9.80
C THR A 248 -22.21 -19.68 9.90
N TYR A 249 -22.57 -18.93 8.87
CA TYR A 249 -23.92 -18.44 8.66
C TYR A 249 -24.29 -18.51 7.18
N LEU A 250 -25.58 -18.53 6.88
CA LEU A 250 -26.05 -18.45 5.50
C LEU A 250 -26.30 -17.00 5.12
N GLN A 251 -26.02 -16.69 3.85
CA GLN A 251 -26.37 -15.43 3.23
C GLN A 251 -27.15 -15.70 1.96
N GLU A 252 -28.34 -15.10 1.82
CA GLU A 252 -29.08 -15.15 0.57
C GLU A 252 -28.38 -14.29 -0.50
N MET A 253 -28.16 -14.88 -1.66
CA MET A 253 -27.67 -14.21 -2.85
C MET A 253 -28.85 -13.94 -3.79
N PRO A 254 -29.12 -12.67 -4.17
CA PRO A 254 -30.21 -12.36 -5.10
C PRO A 254 -30.03 -13.02 -6.46
N ALA A 255 -31.15 -13.33 -7.13
CA ALA A 255 -31.14 -13.81 -8.52
C ALA A 255 -30.41 -12.83 -9.44
N GLY A 256 -29.56 -13.34 -10.33
CA GLY A 256 -28.73 -12.56 -11.25
C GLY A 256 -27.54 -11.84 -10.60
N SER A 257 -27.30 -12.02 -9.29
CA SER A 257 -26.16 -11.37 -8.60
C SER A 257 -24.79 -11.82 -9.11
N VAL A 258 -24.66 -13.10 -9.49
CA VAL A 258 -23.51 -13.66 -10.21
C VAL A 258 -23.99 -14.70 -11.23
N PRO A 259 -23.23 -14.94 -12.32
CA PRO A 259 -23.58 -15.99 -13.28
C PRO A 259 -23.72 -17.35 -12.59
N GLY A 260 -24.81 -18.07 -12.89
CA GLY A 260 -25.18 -19.34 -12.25
C GLY A 260 -26.15 -19.25 -11.07
N ILE A 261 -26.47 -18.05 -10.57
CA ILE A 261 -27.53 -17.81 -9.57
C ILE A 261 -28.77 -17.29 -10.30
N ASP A 262 -29.58 -18.21 -10.80
CA ASP A 262 -30.81 -17.88 -11.56
C ASP A 262 -32.01 -17.58 -10.64
N VAL A 263 -31.98 -18.09 -9.40
CA VAL A 263 -32.99 -17.88 -8.34
C VAL A 263 -32.30 -17.44 -7.05
N PRO A 264 -33.01 -16.78 -6.11
CA PRO A 264 -32.44 -16.50 -4.78
C PRO A 264 -31.83 -17.77 -4.18
N THR A 265 -30.57 -17.70 -3.77
CA THR A 265 -29.79 -18.88 -3.37
C THR A 265 -29.09 -18.59 -2.05
N ASN A 266 -29.37 -19.39 -1.03
CA ASN A 266 -28.67 -19.34 0.25
C ASN A 266 -27.30 -19.99 0.12
N VAL A 267 -26.25 -19.21 0.36
CA VAL A 267 -24.86 -19.69 0.30
C VAL A 267 -24.23 -19.68 1.69
N ASN A 268 -23.31 -20.60 1.92
CA ASN A 268 -22.57 -20.66 3.18
C ASN A 268 -21.52 -19.55 3.25
N VAL A 269 -21.36 -18.97 4.45
CA VAL A 269 -20.38 -17.94 4.74
C VAL A 269 -19.63 -18.29 6.01
N PHE A 270 -18.30 -18.29 5.90
CA PHE A 270 -17.41 -18.17 7.04
C PHE A 270 -16.53 -16.95 6.86
N ASP A 271 -16.25 -16.23 7.93
CA ASP A 271 -15.39 -15.06 7.86
C ASP A 271 -13.91 -15.47 7.85
N TYR A 272 -13.11 -14.79 7.03
CA TYR A 272 -11.66 -14.84 7.12
C TYR A 272 -11.18 -13.98 8.27
N THR A 273 -10.12 -14.43 8.92
CA THR A 273 -9.63 -13.85 10.15
C THR A 273 -8.11 -13.69 10.09
N LEU A 274 -7.64 -12.62 10.73
CA LEU A 274 -6.25 -12.44 11.12
C LEU A 274 -6.15 -12.77 12.60
N TRP A 275 -5.14 -13.55 12.96
CA TRP A 275 -4.87 -13.97 14.33
C TRP A 275 -3.37 -14.04 14.54
N ALA A 276 -2.94 -14.05 15.79
CA ALA A 276 -1.54 -13.98 16.19
C ALA A 276 -1.24 -14.96 17.32
N HIS A 277 0.04 -15.23 17.55
CA HIS A 277 0.50 -15.85 18.79
C HIS A 277 0.26 -14.91 19.97
N LYS A 278 -0.06 -15.46 21.16
CA LYS A 278 -0.35 -14.70 22.38
C LYS A 278 0.80 -13.78 22.82
N ASP A 279 2.03 -14.13 22.48
CA ASP A 279 3.24 -13.39 22.88
C ASP A 279 3.68 -12.37 21.81
N VAL A 280 2.94 -12.21 20.70
CA VAL A 280 3.15 -11.09 19.78
C VAL A 280 2.83 -9.79 20.52
N SER A 281 3.74 -8.82 20.43
CA SER A 281 3.56 -7.55 21.14
C SER A 281 2.29 -6.83 20.71
N ASP A 282 1.60 -6.23 21.68
CA ASP A 282 0.41 -5.41 21.43
C ASP A 282 0.71 -4.29 20.42
N GLU A 283 1.93 -3.78 20.40
CA GLU A 283 2.40 -2.79 19.43
C GLU A 283 2.40 -3.35 17.99
N MET A 284 2.88 -4.57 17.78
CA MET A 284 2.92 -5.22 16.47
C MET A 284 1.50 -5.56 15.98
N VAL A 285 0.64 -6.06 16.88
CA VAL A 285 -0.79 -6.27 16.59
C VAL A 285 -1.48 -4.96 16.22
N TYR A 286 -1.22 -3.89 16.99
CA TYR A 286 -1.76 -2.56 16.73
C TYR A 286 -1.30 -2.00 15.38
N LYS A 287 -0.01 -2.14 15.03
CA LYS A 287 0.52 -1.74 13.70
C LYS A 287 -0.21 -2.49 12.59
N ALA A 288 -0.38 -3.81 12.71
CA ALA A 288 -1.10 -4.62 11.72
C ALA A 288 -2.55 -4.15 11.54
N VAL A 289 -3.29 -3.94 12.63
CA VAL A 289 -4.69 -3.48 12.59
C VAL A 289 -4.80 -2.04 12.09
N LYS A 290 -3.89 -1.15 12.49
CA LYS A 290 -3.95 0.25 12.09
C LYS A 290 -3.66 0.43 10.61
N SER A 291 -2.75 -0.36 10.05
CA SER A 291 -2.51 -0.36 8.61
C SER A 291 -3.77 -0.73 7.81
N LEU A 292 -4.69 -1.49 8.41
CA LEU A 292 -5.99 -1.79 7.81
C LEU A 292 -6.97 -0.61 7.85
N TRP A 293 -6.69 0.50 8.56
CA TRP A 293 -7.64 1.59 8.84
C TRP A 293 -7.28 3.02 8.35
N THR A 294 -6.03 3.37 8.00
CA THR A 294 -5.65 4.76 7.60
C THR A 294 -6.11 5.15 6.16
N ASN A 295 -6.59 6.37 5.78
CA ASN A 295 -7.57 7.37 6.27
C ASN A 295 -8.04 8.27 5.07
N GLU A 296 -9.31 8.69 4.95
CA GLU A 296 -9.92 9.35 3.76
C GLU A 296 -9.93 10.90 3.79
N MET A 297 -9.69 11.52 4.96
CA MET A 297 -9.92 12.96 5.19
C MET A 297 -8.83 13.90 4.64
N ILE A 298 -7.56 13.49 4.62
CA ILE A 298 -6.45 14.30 4.09
C ILE A 298 -6.62 14.48 2.58
N THR A 299 -6.99 13.40 1.90
CA THR A 299 -7.25 13.38 0.46
C THR A 299 -8.41 14.28 0.09
N PHE A 300 -9.50 14.26 0.87
CA PHE A 300 -10.64 15.16 0.66
C PHE A 300 -10.24 16.64 0.78
N THR A 301 -9.49 16.99 1.82
CA THR A 301 -9.04 18.38 2.05
C THR A 301 -8.15 18.87 0.91
N ALA A 302 -7.23 18.02 0.45
CA ALA A 302 -6.34 18.32 -0.67
C ALA A 302 -7.09 18.50 -2.00
N VAL A 303 -8.01 17.59 -2.33
CA VAL A 303 -8.80 17.66 -3.57
C VAL A 303 -9.72 18.89 -3.56
N PHE A 304 -10.37 19.17 -2.43
CA PHE A 304 -11.21 20.36 -2.26
C PHE A 304 -10.42 21.65 -2.52
N TRP A 305 -9.22 21.77 -1.96
CA TRP A 305 -8.36 22.93 -2.16
C TRP A 305 -7.84 23.05 -3.60
N SER A 306 -7.27 21.97 -4.14
CA SER A 306 -6.66 21.97 -5.48
C SER A 306 -7.68 22.15 -6.61
N SER A 307 -8.96 21.88 -6.35
CA SER A 307 -10.06 22.14 -7.29
C SER A 307 -10.42 23.63 -7.43
N GLY A 308 -9.94 24.49 -6.51
CA GLY A 308 -10.35 25.90 -6.45
C GLY A 308 -11.76 26.11 -5.88
N ALA A 309 -12.40 25.07 -5.35
CA ALA A 309 -13.74 25.13 -4.77
C ALA A 309 -13.95 26.26 -3.73
N PRO A 310 -12.99 26.59 -2.84
CA PRO A 310 -13.16 27.73 -1.92
C PRO A 310 -13.45 29.06 -2.62
N LEU A 311 -12.87 29.29 -3.81
CA LEU A 311 -13.11 30.48 -4.62
C LEU A 311 -14.50 30.47 -5.25
N TRP A 312 -15.06 29.29 -5.54
CA TRP A 312 -16.41 29.15 -6.08
C TRP A 312 -17.49 29.43 -5.03
N PHE A 313 -17.18 29.20 -3.75
CA PHE A 313 -18.07 29.48 -2.61
C PHE A 313 -17.82 30.86 -1.96
N ASP A 314 -17.01 31.74 -2.58
CA ASP A 314 -16.56 33.05 -2.05
C ASP A 314 -15.95 32.96 -0.63
N TRP A 315 -15.33 31.82 -0.31
CA TRP A 315 -14.72 31.60 0.99
C TRP A 315 -13.30 32.17 1.00
N ARG A 316 -13.15 33.36 1.59
CA ARG A 316 -11.86 34.06 1.68
C ARG A 316 -11.06 33.56 2.89
N VAL A 317 -10.31 32.50 2.69
CA VAL A 317 -9.46 31.86 3.70
C VAL A 317 -8.01 31.92 3.23
N TYR A 318 -7.06 32.20 4.14
CA TYR A 318 -5.64 32.15 3.79
C TYR A 318 -5.24 30.70 3.50
N PRO A 319 -4.44 30.43 2.44
CA PRO A 319 -3.94 29.10 2.13
C PRO A 319 -3.33 28.38 3.34
N GLU A 320 -2.58 29.12 4.14
CA GLU A 320 -1.86 28.64 5.32
C GLU A 320 -2.80 28.07 6.37
N GLN A 321 -4.04 28.58 6.50
CA GLN A 321 -5.00 28.06 7.47
C GLN A 321 -5.36 26.60 7.17
N ILE A 322 -5.51 26.25 5.89
CA ILE A 322 -5.85 24.89 5.46
C ILE A 322 -4.63 23.99 5.54
N LEU A 323 -3.45 24.50 5.22
CA LEU A 323 -2.20 23.76 5.40
C LEU A 323 -1.95 23.43 6.88
N LEU A 324 -2.24 24.36 7.80
CA LEU A 324 -2.13 24.15 9.23
C LEU A 324 -3.14 23.12 9.75
N VAL A 325 -4.37 23.11 9.22
CA VAL A 325 -5.36 22.05 9.52
C VAL A 325 -4.87 20.71 9.00
N ALA A 326 -4.38 20.64 7.77
CA ALA A 326 -3.82 19.41 7.20
C ALA A 326 -2.61 18.90 8.01
N LEU A 327 -1.74 19.81 8.46
CA LEU A 327 -0.62 19.50 9.36
C LEU A 327 -1.12 19.00 10.72
N ALA A 328 -2.17 19.60 11.29
CA ALA A 328 -2.78 19.16 12.54
C ALA A 328 -3.25 17.70 12.44
N PHE A 329 -3.95 17.37 11.35
CA PHE A 329 -4.37 16.00 11.05
C PHE A 329 -3.19 15.08 10.83
N ALA A 330 -2.17 15.50 10.09
CA ALA A 330 -0.97 14.71 9.86
C ALA A 330 -0.22 14.41 11.15
N LEU A 331 -0.09 15.38 12.07
CA LEU A 331 0.52 15.22 13.39
C LEU A 331 -0.31 14.29 14.27
N ALA A 332 -1.63 14.47 14.30
CA ALA A 332 -2.53 13.61 15.06
C ALA A 332 -2.46 12.17 14.55
N VAL A 333 -2.49 11.98 13.24
CA VAL A 333 -2.27 10.69 12.60
C VAL A 333 -0.90 10.15 12.98
N ALA A 334 0.18 10.92 12.90
CA ALA A 334 1.53 10.48 13.27
C ALA A 334 1.65 10.06 14.75
N PHE A 335 0.92 10.69 15.68
CA PHE A 335 0.92 10.29 17.09
C PHE A 335 0.07 9.04 17.36
N LEU A 336 -1.03 8.85 16.63
CA LEU A 336 -1.87 7.65 16.73
C LEU A 336 -1.21 6.46 16.00
N THR A 337 -0.85 6.67 14.73
CA THR A 337 0.48 6.45 14.14
C THR A 337 1.47 5.61 14.93
N ARG A 338 2.44 6.34 15.46
CA ARG A 338 3.63 5.87 16.12
C ARG A 338 3.49 6.24 17.60
N PRO A 339 2.76 5.47 18.43
CA PRO A 339 2.65 5.79 19.83
C PRO A 339 4.02 5.66 20.51
N GLY A 340 4.29 6.52 21.50
CA GLY A 340 5.45 6.40 22.38
C GLY A 340 5.21 5.30 23.43
N SER A 341 6.15 5.15 24.36
CA SER A 341 6.07 4.15 25.45
C SER A 341 4.79 4.23 26.29
N LEU A 342 4.13 5.39 26.33
CA LEU A 342 2.82 5.59 26.95
C LEU A 342 1.78 5.89 25.86
N HIS A 343 0.85 4.95 25.66
CA HIS A 343 -0.22 5.07 24.66
C HIS A 343 -1.15 6.25 24.97
N SER A 344 -1.51 6.46 26.23
CA SER A 344 -2.32 7.59 26.70
C SER A 344 -1.72 8.95 26.35
N LEU A 345 -0.40 9.09 26.50
CA LEU A 345 0.33 10.31 26.12
C LEU A 345 0.27 10.55 24.61
N SER A 346 0.22 9.49 23.80
CA SER A 346 0.12 9.61 22.34
C SER A 346 -1.27 10.06 21.90
N ILE A 347 -2.34 9.58 22.57
CA ILE A 347 -3.70 10.09 22.38
C ILE A 347 -3.79 11.56 22.78
N ILE A 348 -3.20 11.93 23.93
CA ILE A 348 -3.16 13.33 24.39
C ILE A 348 -2.44 14.21 23.37
N LEU A 349 -1.26 13.79 22.87
CA LEU A 349 -0.53 14.53 21.84
C LEU A 349 -1.32 14.65 20.53
N ALA A 350 -2.07 13.60 20.14
CA ALA A 350 -2.92 13.65 18.96
C ALA A 350 -4.06 14.67 19.11
N ILE A 351 -4.77 14.65 20.25
CA ILE A 351 -5.81 15.63 20.58
C ILE A 351 -5.20 17.04 20.64
N LEU A 352 -4.07 17.19 21.33
CA LEU A 352 -3.36 18.45 21.45
C LEU A 352 -2.93 18.99 20.08
N SER A 353 -2.53 18.13 19.14
CA SER A 353 -2.19 18.53 17.77
C SER A 353 -3.39 19.04 16.99
N LEU A 354 -4.54 18.38 17.11
CA LEU A 354 -5.78 18.83 16.47
C LEU A 354 -6.25 20.16 17.04
N LEU A 355 -6.24 20.30 18.36
CA LEU A 355 -6.61 21.53 19.05
C LEU A 355 -5.66 22.67 18.71
N PHE A 356 -4.35 22.42 18.78
CA PHE A 356 -3.30 23.38 18.43
C PHE A 356 -3.43 23.84 16.98
N GLY A 357 -3.50 22.92 16.03
CA GLY A 357 -3.55 23.26 14.62
C GLY A 357 -4.86 23.93 14.20
N SER A 358 -6.01 23.54 14.79
CA SER A 358 -7.29 24.24 14.56
C SER A 358 -7.29 25.64 15.14
N TRP A 359 -6.78 25.80 16.36
CA TRP A 359 -6.64 27.12 17.00
C TRP A 359 -5.68 28.01 16.23
N LEU A 360 -4.53 27.47 15.81
CA LEU A 360 -3.53 28.19 15.04
C LEU A 360 -4.08 28.58 13.67
N ALA A 361 -4.80 27.69 12.98
CA ALA A 361 -5.47 28.02 11.72
C ALA A 361 -6.46 29.18 11.89
N ILE A 362 -7.25 29.24 12.96
CA ILE A 362 -8.16 30.36 13.22
C ILE A 362 -7.39 31.66 13.51
N ARG A 363 -6.32 31.58 14.31
CA ARG A 363 -5.53 32.74 14.75
C ARG A 363 -4.44 33.17 13.77
N PHE A 364 -4.17 32.38 12.74
CA PHE A 364 -3.07 32.60 11.80
C PHE A 364 -3.09 33.98 11.13
N PRO A 365 -4.22 34.50 10.62
CA PRO A 365 -4.24 35.83 9.99
C PRO A 365 -3.81 36.95 10.94
N VAL A 366 -4.26 36.86 12.20
CA VAL A 366 -3.89 37.84 13.24
C VAL A 366 -2.43 37.68 13.62
N LEU A 367 -1.98 36.46 13.87
CA LEU A 367 -0.62 36.20 14.33
C LEU A 367 0.42 36.46 13.25
N SER A 368 0.17 36.10 11.99
CA SER A 368 1.10 36.31 10.88
C SER A 368 1.33 37.81 10.61
N GLU A 369 0.27 38.61 10.59
CA GLU A 369 0.35 40.05 10.31
C GLU A 369 0.73 40.89 11.54
N ASN A 370 0.40 40.41 12.75
CA ASN A 370 0.58 41.16 14.00
C ASN A 370 1.49 40.46 15.02
N VAL A 371 2.47 39.65 14.57
CA VAL A 371 3.46 38.97 15.46
C VAL A 371 4.07 39.96 16.46
N PHE A 372 4.34 41.19 16.01
CA PHE A 372 4.93 42.25 16.83
C PHE A 372 4.04 42.69 18.00
N TYR A 373 2.72 42.71 17.80
CA TYR A 373 1.74 43.12 18.82
C TYR A 373 1.36 41.95 19.76
N HIS A 374 1.67 40.72 19.39
CA HIS A 374 1.39 39.50 20.16
C HIS A 374 2.66 38.68 20.47
N PRO A 375 3.72 39.27 21.05
CA PRO A 375 5.04 38.64 21.11
C PRO A 375 5.10 37.41 22.01
N THR A 376 4.30 37.38 23.09
CA THR A 376 4.23 36.27 24.05
C THR A 376 3.39 35.12 23.50
N GLU A 377 2.21 35.42 22.94
CA GLU A 377 1.33 34.45 22.27
C GLU A 377 2.08 33.78 21.12
N ALA A 378 2.73 34.56 20.24
CA ALA A 378 3.52 34.04 19.13
C ALA A 378 4.64 33.09 19.60
N LEU A 379 5.37 33.45 20.66
CA LEU A 379 6.45 32.61 21.18
C LEU A 379 5.95 31.28 21.74
N VAL A 380 4.87 31.31 22.52
CA VAL A 380 4.29 30.11 23.15
C VAL A 380 3.79 29.13 22.07
N VAL A 381 3.08 29.67 21.07
CA VAL A 381 2.55 28.89 19.95
C VAL A 381 3.68 28.29 19.12
N SER A 382 4.73 29.06 18.81
CA SER A 382 5.89 28.54 18.09
C SER A 382 6.66 27.47 18.86
N LEU A 383 6.80 27.64 20.19
CA LEU A 383 7.44 26.63 21.03
C LEU A 383 6.61 25.34 21.07
N LEU A 384 5.29 25.44 21.22
CA LEU A 384 4.42 24.28 21.26
C LEU A 384 4.39 23.57 19.91
N GLY A 385 4.28 24.33 18.82
CA GLY A 385 4.30 23.81 17.45
C GLY A 385 5.61 23.10 17.12
N ILE A 386 6.77 23.70 17.41
CA ILE A 386 8.06 23.07 17.12
C ILE A 386 8.24 21.78 17.93
N VAL A 387 7.81 21.75 19.20
CA VAL A 387 7.91 20.54 20.05
C VAL A 387 7.03 19.42 19.50
N LEU A 388 5.77 19.71 19.14
CA LEU A 388 4.87 18.72 18.54
C LEU A 388 5.43 18.18 17.22
N ILE A 389 5.95 19.06 16.36
CA ILE A 389 6.50 18.66 15.07
C ILE A 389 7.77 17.83 15.25
N LEU A 390 8.71 18.27 16.10
CA LEU A 390 9.95 17.53 16.35
C LEU A 390 9.67 16.15 16.95
N GLU A 391 8.71 16.05 17.87
CA GLU A 391 8.33 14.78 18.47
C GLU A 391 7.64 13.86 17.44
N ALA A 392 6.77 14.39 16.57
CA ALA A 392 6.17 13.62 15.48
C ALA A 392 7.23 13.14 14.46
N VAL A 393 8.18 14.01 14.08
CA VAL A 393 9.31 13.67 13.20
C VAL A 393 10.20 12.62 13.86
N ARG A 394 10.48 12.73 15.16
CA ARG A 394 11.29 11.74 15.90
C ARG A 394 10.68 10.35 15.81
N ARG A 395 9.36 10.27 15.96
CA ARG A 395 8.61 9.01 15.99
C ARG A 395 8.45 8.38 14.60
N THR A 396 8.46 9.20 13.55
CA THR A 396 8.27 8.74 12.17
C THR A 396 9.57 8.49 11.42
N MET A 397 10.57 9.36 11.60
CA MET A 397 11.82 9.38 10.83
C MET A 397 13.08 9.17 11.71
N GLY A 398 12.91 9.05 13.02
CA GLY A 398 14.02 8.87 13.96
C GLY A 398 14.81 10.15 14.23
N TRP A 399 15.99 9.99 14.83
CA TRP A 399 16.84 11.11 15.25
C TRP A 399 17.58 11.80 14.10
N SER A 400 17.73 11.14 12.95
CA SER A 400 18.52 11.63 11.82
C SER A 400 18.06 13.02 11.37
N LEU A 401 16.76 13.20 11.07
CA LEU A 401 16.21 14.47 10.63
C LEU A 401 16.30 15.56 11.72
N ILE A 402 16.14 15.18 12.99
CA ILE A 402 16.21 16.10 14.13
C ILE A 402 17.63 16.62 14.31
N VAL A 403 18.64 15.75 14.18
CA VAL A 403 20.04 16.14 14.26
C VAL A 403 20.38 17.10 13.12
N ILE A 404 19.94 16.80 11.88
CA ILE A 404 20.16 17.69 10.73
C ILE A 404 19.53 19.06 10.97
N LEU A 405 18.26 19.09 11.36
CA LEU A 405 17.55 20.35 11.66
C LEU A 405 18.23 21.11 12.80
N GLY A 406 18.63 20.41 13.86
CA GLY A 406 19.37 20.98 14.98
C GLY A 406 20.69 21.62 14.55
N LEU A 407 21.47 20.96 13.68
CA LEU A 407 22.71 21.51 13.14
C LEU A 407 22.47 22.76 12.29
N VAL A 408 21.41 22.78 11.48
CA VAL A 408 21.04 23.96 10.67
C VAL A 408 20.56 25.11 11.55
N CYS A 409 19.77 24.83 12.59
CA CYS A 409 19.34 25.84 13.57
C CYS A 409 20.54 26.39 14.38
N LEU A 410 21.46 25.53 14.80
CA LEU A 410 22.71 25.97 15.45
C LEU A 410 23.53 26.85 14.52
N TYR A 411 23.67 26.45 13.25
CA TYR A 411 24.32 27.31 12.26
C TYR A 411 23.62 28.67 12.15
N ALA A 412 22.29 28.72 12.07
CA ALA A 412 21.56 29.98 12.00
C ALA A 412 21.85 30.90 13.21
N LEU A 413 21.83 30.34 14.44
CA LEU A 413 22.09 31.08 15.68
C LEU A 413 23.53 31.58 15.81
N PHE A 414 24.52 30.79 15.36
CA PHE A 414 25.94 31.11 15.49
C PHE A 414 26.57 31.69 14.22
N SER A 415 25.81 31.86 13.15
CA SER A 415 26.28 32.33 11.84
C SER A 415 27.01 33.68 11.90
N SER A 416 26.70 34.54 12.86
CA SER A 416 27.40 35.82 13.09
C SER A 416 28.87 35.66 13.47
N ASN A 417 29.24 34.52 14.06
CA ASN A 417 30.58 34.22 14.53
C ASN A 417 31.48 33.60 13.44
N PHE A 418 30.90 33.25 12.29
CA PHE A 418 31.63 32.72 11.15
C PHE A 418 32.22 33.88 10.33
N SER A 419 33.23 33.57 9.52
CA SER A 419 33.86 34.53 8.61
C SER A 419 33.70 34.08 7.14
N GLY A 420 33.72 35.05 6.23
CA GLY A 420 33.58 34.79 4.80
C GLY A 420 32.15 34.47 4.38
N PRO A 421 31.93 33.65 3.33
CA PRO A 421 30.60 33.42 2.74
C PRO A 421 29.55 32.78 3.66
N LEU A 422 29.97 32.21 4.79
CA LEU A 422 29.08 31.56 5.76
C LEU A 422 28.61 32.53 6.87
N GLN A 423 29.09 33.77 6.87
CA GLN A 423 28.71 34.78 7.84
C GLN A 423 27.32 35.35 7.53
N SER A 424 26.45 35.42 8.55
CA SER A 424 25.13 36.06 8.43
C SER A 424 24.86 36.97 9.64
N ARG A 425 23.74 37.69 9.62
CA ARG A 425 23.29 38.53 10.73
C ARG A 425 22.89 37.65 11.91
N SER A 426 23.20 38.11 13.13
CA SER A 426 22.75 37.42 14.35
C SER A 426 21.22 37.42 14.42
N ILE A 427 20.65 36.26 14.77
CA ILE A 427 19.22 36.08 15.01
C ILE A 427 19.02 35.58 16.43
N SER A 428 18.11 36.20 17.17
CA SER A 428 17.78 35.75 18.52
C SER A 428 16.98 34.44 18.45
N PRO A 429 17.13 33.54 19.45
CA PRO A 429 16.40 32.26 19.46
C PRO A 429 14.88 32.41 19.39
N ASP A 430 14.34 33.45 20.05
CA ASP A 430 12.90 33.74 20.04
C ASP A 430 12.39 34.11 18.64
N ARG A 431 13.20 34.86 17.88
CA ARG A 431 12.87 35.26 16.51
C ARG A 431 12.98 34.09 15.54
N LEU A 432 13.99 33.23 15.73
CA LEU A 432 14.13 32.01 14.93
C LEU A 432 12.94 31.07 15.13
N LEU A 433 12.49 30.85 16.37
CA LEU A 433 11.33 29.99 16.65
C LEU A 433 10.03 30.55 16.04
N LYS A 434 9.78 31.86 16.19
CA LYS A 434 8.63 32.53 15.58
C LYS A 434 8.64 32.38 14.06
N PHE A 435 9.80 32.62 13.45
CA PHE A 435 10.00 32.46 12.00
C PHE A 435 9.67 31.03 11.55
N LEU A 436 10.24 30.01 12.19
CA LEU A 436 10.06 28.61 11.75
C LEU A 436 8.60 28.15 11.74
N VAL A 437 7.73 28.67 12.63
CA VAL A 437 6.35 28.18 12.78
C VAL A 437 5.29 29.12 12.20
N LEU A 438 5.45 30.44 12.37
CA LEU A 438 4.41 31.41 12.04
C LEU A 438 4.64 32.12 10.71
N ASP A 439 5.87 32.09 10.18
CA ASP A 439 6.16 32.72 8.90
C ASP A 439 5.54 31.92 7.75
N SER A 440 4.82 32.61 6.86
CA SER A 440 4.20 32.02 5.67
C SER A 440 5.20 31.38 4.71
N ALA A 441 6.49 31.74 4.74
CA ALA A 441 7.52 31.09 3.93
C ALA A 441 8.15 29.86 4.61
N SER A 442 7.83 29.60 5.88
CA SER A 442 8.38 28.49 6.67
C SER A 442 7.42 27.31 6.74
N LEU A 443 6.88 26.99 7.92
CA LEU A 443 6.09 25.76 8.16
C LEU A 443 4.82 25.68 7.32
N ALA A 444 4.03 26.75 7.29
CA ALA A 444 2.82 26.84 6.47
C ALA A 444 3.12 27.35 5.05
N GLY A 445 4.36 27.19 4.59
CA GLY A 445 4.80 27.68 3.30
C GLY A 445 4.80 26.62 2.21
N ALA A 446 5.55 26.91 1.16
CA ALA A 446 5.51 26.14 -0.08
C ALA A 446 5.78 24.64 0.07
N ALA A 447 6.62 24.24 1.02
CA ALA A 447 6.90 22.81 1.24
C ALA A 447 5.66 22.03 1.66
N LEU A 448 4.86 22.61 2.58
CA LEU A 448 3.62 22.01 3.03
C LEU A 448 2.53 22.14 1.95
N THR A 449 2.51 23.25 1.20
CA THR A 449 1.66 23.40 0.01
C THR A 449 1.90 22.31 -1.01
N ILE A 450 3.16 22.02 -1.34
CA ILE A 450 3.52 20.97 -2.28
C ILE A 450 3.08 19.61 -1.74
N ALA A 451 3.33 19.32 -0.46
CA ALA A 451 2.95 18.04 0.14
C ALA A 451 1.42 17.82 0.14
N VAL A 452 0.63 18.84 0.45
CA VAL A 452 -0.83 18.73 0.62
C VAL A 452 -1.57 18.96 -0.70
N ALA A 453 -1.25 20.02 -1.44
CA ALA A 453 -2.02 20.44 -2.61
C ALA A 453 -1.49 19.83 -3.92
N VAL A 454 -0.17 19.64 -4.05
CA VAL A 454 0.45 19.20 -5.32
C VAL A 454 0.61 17.69 -5.38
N VAL A 455 1.24 17.08 -4.37
CA VAL A 455 1.56 15.65 -4.37
C VAL A 455 0.30 14.77 -4.36
N VAL A 456 -0.74 15.17 -3.62
CA VAL A 456 -1.95 14.34 -3.46
C VAL A 456 -2.69 14.06 -4.79
N PRO A 457 -3.01 15.05 -5.65
CA PRO A 457 -3.57 14.78 -6.98
C PRO A 457 -2.75 13.81 -7.84
N PHE A 458 -1.42 13.90 -7.81
CA PHE A 458 -0.55 12.98 -8.54
C PHE A 458 -0.55 11.57 -7.93
N LEU A 459 -0.65 11.44 -6.60
CA LEU A 459 -0.83 10.14 -5.94
C LEU A 459 -2.16 9.49 -6.32
N ILE A 460 -3.25 10.25 -6.38
CA ILE A 460 -4.55 9.75 -6.83
C ILE A 460 -4.45 9.25 -8.28
N LEU A 461 -3.78 10.02 -9.15
CA LEU A 461 -3.55 9.59 -10.53
C LEU A 461 -2.74 8.30 -10.61
N ALA A 462 -1.65 8.19 -9.85
CA ALA A 462 -0.82 7.00 -9.79
C ALA A 462 -1.61 5.76 -9.33
N GLN A 463 -2.49 5.93 -8.32
CA GLN A 463 -3.35 4.87 -7.81
C GLN A 463 -4.41 4.45 -8.82
N LEU A 464 -5.03 5.41 -9.51
CA LEU A 464 -5.99 5.12 -10.57
C LEU A 464 -5.32 4.39 -11.74
N LEU A 465 -4.08 4.76 -12.09
CA LEU A 465 -3.28 4.08 -13.10
C LEU A 465 -2.98 2.63 -12.72
N LEU A 466 -2.69 2.37 -11.45
CA LEU A 466 -2.51 1.01 -10.94
C LEU A 466 -3.81 0.20 -10.98
N ALA A 467 -4.91 0.78 -10.50
CA ALA A 467 -6.20 0.10 -10.42
C ALA A 467 -6.75 -0.28 -11.80
N THR A 468 -6.42 0.51 -12.84
CA THR A 468 -6.84 0.29 -14.23
C THR A 468 -5.92 -0.65 -15.03
N GLY A 469 -4.88 -1.21 -14.38
CA GLY A 469 -3.94 -2.15 -15.00
C GLY A 469 -2.75 -1.49 -15.71
N GLY A 470 -2.47 -0.21 -15.47
CA GLY A 470 -1.36 0.53 -16.07
C GLY A 470 0.02 -0.03 -15.73
N ALA A 471 0.25 -0.54 -14.52
CA ALA A 471 1.50 -1.24 -14.19
C ALA A 471 1.72 -2.49 -15.05
N LYS A 472 0.66 -3.25 -15.32
CA LYS A 472 0.74 -4.41 -16.22
C LYS A 472 1.02 -3.96 -17.65
N PHE A 473 0.39 -2.88 -18.11
CA PHE A 473 0.69 -2.29 -19.41
C PHE A 473 2.17 -1.90 -19.52
N PHE A 474 2.73 -1.19 -18.54
CA PHE A 474 4.15 -0.81 -18.59
C PHE A 474 5.09 -2.02 -18.54
N SER A 475 4.72 -3.06 -17.78
CA SER A 475 5.47 -4.32 -17.76
C SER A 475 5.44 -5.02 -19.12
N ASP A 476 4.26 -5.23 -19.70
CA ASP A 476 4.07 -5.86 -21.01
C ASP A 476 4.74 -5.05 -22.14
N PHE A 477 4.67 -3.71 -22.05
CA PHE A 477 5.33 -2.80 -22.98
C PHE A 477 6.85 -2.90 -22.89
N SER A 478 7.38 -2.95 -21.68
CA SER A 478 8.82 -3.14 -21.42
C SER A 478 9.29 -4.52 -21.91
N LEU A 479 8.50 -5.59 -21.67
CA LEU A 479 8.72 -6.94 -22.19
C LEU A 479 8.78 -6.95 -23.72
N ALA A 480 7.83 -6.30 -24.39
CA ALA A 480 7.77 -6.25 -25.85
C ALA A 480 8.99 -5.54 -26.49
N ILE A 481 9.53 -4.52 -25.83
CA ILE A 481 10.67 -3.72 -26.32
C ILE A 481 12.01 -4.39 -26.01
N ALA A 482 12.19 -4.85 -24.77
CA ALA A 482 13.51 -5.28 -24.27
C ALA A 482 13.68 -6.80 -24.17
N GLY A 483 12.61 -7.59 -24.19
CA GLY A 483 12.68 -9.04 -23.94
C GLY A 483 13.55 -9.82 -24.93
N ARG A 484 13.65 -9.36 -26.18
CA ARG A 484 14.47 -10.01 -27.23
C ARG A 484 15.97 -9.70 -27.12
N LYS A 485 16.37 -8.78 -26.25
CA LYS A 485 17.77 -8.37 -26.08
C LYS A 485 18.46 -9.28 -25.05
N ARG A 486 19.78 -9.43 -25.17
CA ARG A 486 20.63 -10.02 -24.11
C ARG A 486 20.39 -9.29 -22.78
N GLY A 487 20.27 -10.02 -21.68
CA GLY A 487 19.94 -9.43 -20.38
C GLY A 487 18.53 -8.83 -20.34
N GLY A 488 17.60 -9.38 -21.13
CA GLY A 488 16.27 -8.82 -21.33
C GLY A 488 15.55 -8.52 -20.01
N ALA A 489 15.61 -9.43 -19.03
CA ALA A 489 14.97 -9.26 -17.73
C ALA A 489 15.43 -8.00 -16.97
N GLY A 490 16.75 -7.71 -16.95
CA GLY A 490 17.28 -6.50 -16.31
C GLY A 490 16.85 -5.22 -17.03
N LYS A 491 16.85 -5.24 -18.37
CA LYS A 491 16.40 -4.11 -19.18
C LYS A 491 14.89 -3.85 -19.05
N ILE A 492 14.09 -4.91 -18.92
CA ILE A 492 12.66 -4.84 -18.63
C ILE A 492 12.44 -4.18 -17.27
N ALA A 493 13.19 -4.58 -16.24
CA ALA A 493 13.12 -3.98 -14.91
C ALA A 493 13.38 -2.47 -14.96
N ILE A 494 14.42 -2.07 -15.69
CA ILE A 494 14.82 -0.67 -15.86
C ILE A 494 13.75 0.15 -16.61
N LEU A 495 13.25 -0.34 -17.75
CA LEU A 495 12.19 0.35 -18.50
C LEU A 495 10.88 0.42 -17.71
N GLY A 496 10.47 -0.68 -17.10
CA GLY A 496 9.24 -0.75 -16.30
C GLY A 496 9.29 0.22 -15.14
N SER A 497 10.42 0.27 -14.43
CA SER A 497 10.67 1.24 -13.37
C SER A 497 10.73 2.69 -13.87
N ALA A 498 11.28 2.95 -15.06
CA ALA A 498 11.32 4.29 -15.63
C ALA A 498 9.91 4.80 -15.97
N PHE A 499 9.11 3.98 -16.66
CA PHE A 499 7.74 4.35 -17.01
C PHE A 499 6.85 4.47 -15.77
N PHE A 500 6.91 3.50 -14.86
CA PHE A 500 6.12 3.55 -13.64
C PHE A 500 6.59 4.66 -12.68
N GLY A 501 7.91 4.87 -12.58
CA GLY A 501 8.53 5.91 -11.76
C GLY A 501 8.22 7.32 -12.21
N SER A 502 8.09 7.54 -13.53
CA SER A 502 7.62 8.80 -14.09
C SER A 502 6.22 9.22 -13.63
N VAL A 503 5.47 8.27 -13.05
CA VAL A 503 4.14 8.47 -12.47
C VAL A 503 4.19 8.55 -10.96
N SER A 504 4.76 7.51 -10.35
CA SER A 504 4.68 7.34 -8.90
C SER A 504 5.51 8.38 -8.16
N GLY A 505 6.58 8.89 -8.79
CA GLY A 505 7.56 9.77 -8.17
C GLY A 505 8.23 9.16 -6.92
N SER A 506 8.02 7.86 -6.68
CA SER A 506 8.26 7.19 -5.41
C SER A 506 9.04 5.91 -5.63
N ALA A 507 10.29 5.91 -5.15
CA ALA A 507 11.17 4.76 -5.25
C ALA A 507 10.58 3.54 -4.50
N VAL A 508 9.97 3.75 -3.33
CA VAL A 508 9.39 2.67 -2.52
C VAL A 508 8.19 2.04 -3.24
N SER A 509 7.29 2.87 -3.77
CA SER A 509 6.12 2.41 -4.54
C SER A 509 6.52 1.64 -5.80
N ASN A 510 7.55 2.12 -6.51
CA ASN A 510 8.10 1.41 -7.65
C ASN A 510 8.58 0.01 -7.27
N VAL A 511 9.46 -0.12 -6.28
CA VAL A 511 9.98 -1.43 -5.85
C VAL A 511 8.84 -2.35 -5.40
N ALA A 512 7.85 -1.84 -4.68
CA ALA A 512 6.69 -2.63 -4.24
C ALA A 512 5.83 -3.12 -5.43
N SER A 513 5.74 -2.35 -6.50
CA SER A 513 4.87 -2.62 -7.65
C SER A 513 5.60 -3.38 -8.76
N THR A 514 6.60 -2.75 -9.39
CA THR A 514 7.37 -3.35 -10.49
C THR A 514 8.30 -4.43 -9.96
N GLY A 515 8.95 -4.19 -8.82
CA GLY A 515 9.92 -5.11 -8.21
C GLY A 515 9.36 -6.48 -7.86
N ALA A 516 8.08 -6.55 -7.47
CA ALA A 516 7.39 -7.80 -7.20
C ALA A 516 7.36 -8.76 -8.41
N ILE A 517 7.44 -8.22 -9.64
CA ILE A 517 7.44 -8.98 -10.89
C ILE A 517 8.86 -9.06 -11.48
N THR A 518 9.59 -7.95 -11.46
CA THR A 518 10.88 -7.83 -12.15
C THR A 518 12.01 -8.52 -11.38
N ILE A 519 12.00 -8.53 -10.04
CA ILE A 519 13.03 -9.21 -9.25
C ILE A 519 12.98 -10.74 -9.46
N PRO A 520 11.81 -11.41 -9.33
CA PRO A 520 11.72 -12.83 -9.68
C PRO A 520 12.12 -13.09 -11.13
N MET A 521 11.62 -12.29 -12.08
CA MET A 521 11.96 -12.43 -13.51
C MET A 521 13.46 -12.34 -13.79
N MET A 522 14.16 -11.40 -13.14
CA MET A 522 15.62 -11.29 -13.26
C MET A 522 16.32 -12.52 -12.69
N LYS A 523 15.90 -13.01 -11.52
CA LYS A 523 16.47 -14.22 -10.91
C LYS A 523 16.26 -15.45 -11.78
N ASP A 524 15.06 -15.65 -12.30
CA ASP A 524 14.71 -16.76 -13.19
C ASP A 524 15.47 -16.68 -14.51
N GLY A 525 15.75 -15.46 -14.98
CA GLY A 525 16.62 -15.19 -16.13
C GLY A 525 18.12 -15.37 -15.86
N GLY A 526 18.55 -15.70 -14.63
CA GLY A 526 19.95 -15.98 -14.30
C GLY A 526 20.72 -14.84 -13.63
N TYR A 527 20.07 -13.72 -13.28
CA TYR A 527 20.72 -12.69 -12.45
C TYR A 527 20.89 -13.18 -11.00
N GLN A 528 21.98 -12.79 -10.35
CA GLN A 528 22.16 -12.99 -8.91
C GLN A 528 21.13 -12.18 -8.11
N LYS A 529 20.74 -12.70 -6.93
CA LYS A 529 19.69 -12.10 -6.09
C LYS A 529 20.04 -10.66 -5.69
N GLU A 530 21.32 -10.44 -5.38
CA GLU A 530 21.88 -9.16 -4.96
C GLU A 530 21.85 -8.16 -6.12
N THR A 531 22.28 -8.60 -7.31
CA THR A 531 22.25 -7.77 -8.53
C THR A 531 20.83 -7.42 -8.94
N ALA A 532 19.89 -8.37 -8.88
CA ALA A 532 18.48 -8.12 -9.19
C ALA A 532 17.88 -7.08 -8.25
N GLY A 533 18.14 -7.18 -6.94
CA GLY A 533 17.72 -6.19 -5.95
C GLY A 533 18.35 -4.81 -6.19
N ALA A 534 19.65 -4.77 -6.51
CA ALA A 534 20.36 -3.53 -6.78
C ALA A 534 19.86 -2.81 -8.04
N ILE A 535 19.62 -3.55 -9.14
CA ILE A 535 19.07 -3.00 -10.38
C ILE A 535 17.68 -2.40 -10.13
N GLU A 536 16.79 -3.15 -9.46
CA GLU A 536 15.43 -2.66 -9.18
C GLU A 536 15.45 -1.43 -8.27
N ALA A 537 16.26 -1.44 -7.20
CA ALA A 537 16.38 -0.32 -6.27
C ALA A 537 16.92 0.95 -6.97
N ALA A 538 17.96 0.81 -7.80
CA ALA A 538 18.51 1.92 -8.57
C ALA A 538 17.51 2.44 -9.61
N ALA A 539 16.94 1.55 -10.43
CA ALA A 539 15.96 1.94 -11.45
C ALA A 539 14.72 2.62 -10.86
N SER A 540 14.27 2.18 -9.68
CA SER A 540 13.17 2.78 -8.95
C SER A 540 13.50 4.17 -8.40
N THR A 541 14.74 4.38 -7.93
CA THR A 541 15.22 5.69 -7.46
C THR A 541 15.23 6.71 -8.59
N GLY A 542 15.54 6.30 -9.82
CA GLY A 542 15.47 7.15 -11.01
C GLY A 542 14.08 7.75 -11.28
N GLY A 543 13.01 7.15 -10.75
CA GLY A 543 11.65 7.67 -10.88
C GLY A 543 11.48 9.05 -10.24
N GLN A 544 12.29 9.39 -9.24
CA GLN A 544 12.30 10.73 -8.64
C GLN A 544 12.83 11.81 -9.59
N LEU A 545 13.58 11.41 -10.63
CA LEU A 545 14.14 12.31 -11.63
C LEU A 545 13.28 12.37 -12.91
N MET A 546 12.64 11.26 -13.28
CA MET A 546 12.01 11.11 -14.59
C MET A 546 10.72 11.95 -14.74
N PRO A 547 10.66 12.88 -15.71
CA PRO A 547 9.42 13.58 -16.11
C PRO A 547 8.30 12.62 -16.54
N PRO A 548 7.00 12.99 -16.39
CA PRO A 548 6.51 14.35 -16.10
C PRO A 548 6.05 14.62 -14.67
N ILE A 549 6.00 13.62 -13.79
CA ILE A 549 5.55 13.81 -12.40
C ILE A 549 6.75 13.99 -11.48
N MET A 550 7.81 13.19 -11.68
CA MET A 550 9.04 13.23 -10.89
C MET A 550 8.78 13.08 -9.37
N GLY A 551 9.81 13.18 -8.54
CA GLY A 551 9.66 13.18 -7.09
C GLY A 551 9.23 14.54 -6.54
N ALA A 552 8.68 14.57 -5.32
CA ALA A 552 8.22 15.79 -4.64
C ALA A 552 9.27 16.91 -4.57
N ALA A 553 10.56 16.55 -4.53
CA ALA A 553 11.69 17.49 -4.53
C ALA A 553 11.76 18.37 -5.79
N ALA A 554 11.23 17.91 -6.94
CA ALA A 554 11.22 18.69 -8.17
C ALA A 554 10.28 19.90 -8.08
N PHE A 555 9.12 19.73 -7.43
CA PHE A 555 8.20 20.84 -7.16
C PHE A 555 8.81 21.86 -6.20
N LEU A 556 9.50 21.39 -5.15
CA LEU A 556 10.24 22.25 -4.22
C LEU A 556 11.33 23.04 -4.92
N LEU A 557 12.03 22.42 -5.88
CA LEU A 557 13.06 23.09 -6.67
C LEU A 557 12.45 24.18 -7.57
N ALA A 558 11.34 23.88 -8.26
CA ALA A 558 10.64 24.86 -9.09
C ALA A 558 10.21 26.08 -8.28
N GLU A 559 9.62 25.84 -7.10
CA GLU A 559 9.23 26.90 -6.19
C GLU A 559 10.43 27.70 -5.69
N ASN A 560 11.48 27.05 -5.18
CA ASN A 560 12.64 27.75 -4.62
C ASN A 560 13.38 28.59 -5.67
N LEU A 561 13.39 28.14 -6.93
CA LEU A 561 13.93 28.89 -8.05
C LEU A 561 12.96 29.95 -8.60
N GLN A 562 11.70 29.96 -8.12
CA GLN A 562 10.60 30.75 -8.68
C GLN A 562 10.50 30.59 -10.21
N ALA A 563 10.74 29.36 -10.67
CA ALA A 563 10.74 28.99 -12.07
C ALA A 563 9.50 28.14 -12.38
N ASN A 564 9.07 28.17 -13.64
CA ASN A 564 7.97 27.31 -14.06
C ASN A 564 8.41 25.84 -13.93
N TYR A 565 7.54 24.97 -13.40
CA TYR A 565 7.80 23.53 -13.29
C TYR A 565 8.22 22.90 -14.62
N ILE A 566 7.71 23.43 -15.73
CA ILE A 566 8.10 23.06 -17.09
C ILE A 566 9.60 23.17 -17.32
N ASP A 567 10.24 24.23 -16.83
CA ASP A 567 11.66 24.47 -17.06
C ASP A 567 12.51 23.50 -16.23
N VAL A 568 12.09 23.22 -15.00
CA VAL A 568 12.71 22.17 -14.16
C VAL A 568 12.59 20.81 -14.82
N MET A 569 11.41 20.48 -15.36
CA MET A 569 11.15 19.23 -16.04
C MET A 569 12.00 19.07 -17.32
N LYS A 570 12.12 20.12 -18.14
CA LYS A 570 13.00 20.12 -19.32
C LYS A 570 14.47 19.94 -18.93
N ALA A 571 14.91 20.63 -17.87
CA ALA A 571 16.27 20.51 -17.37
C ALA A 571 16.57 19.10 -16.82
N ALA A 572 15.58 18.44 -16.19
CA ALA A 572 15.71 17.10 -15.63
C ALA A 572 15.63 15.97 -16.66
N LEU A 573 15.05 16.21 -17.85
CA LEU A 573 14.86 15.18 -18.87
C LEU A 573 16.19 14.56 -19.33
N ILE A 574 17.19 15.39 -19.65
CA ILE A 574 18.49 14.91 -20.13
C ILE A 574 19.23 14.09 -19.05
N PRO A 575 19.41 14.59 -17.80
CA PRO A 575 19.98 13.79 -16.71
C PRO A 575 19.24 12.47 -16.46
N SER A 576 17.91 12.48 -16.52
CA SER A 576 17.10 11.28 -16.31
C SER A 576 17.35 10.22 -17.39
N ILE A 577 17.38 10.64 -18.66
CA ILE A 577 17.68 9.73 -19.77
C ILE A 577 19.09 9.16 -19.62
N LEU A 578 20.09 9.99 -19.30
CA LEU A 578 21.45 9.53 -19.07
C LEU A 578 21.56 8.56 -17.89
N TYR A 579 20.82 8.81 -16.80
CA TYR A 579 20.73 7.92 -15.66
C TYR A 579 20.24 6.53 -16.09
N TYR A 580 19.11 6.47 -16.81
CA TYR A 580 18.56 5.19 -17.26
C TYR A 580 19.40 4.50 -18.34
N ILE A 581 20.07 5.26 -19.22
CA ILE A 581 21.05 4.71 -20.16
C ILE A 581 22.21 4.05 -19.41
N SER A 582 22.73 4.69 -18.36
CA SER A 582 23.82 4.13 -17.56
C SER A 582 23.43 2.81 -16.89
N LEU A 583 22.19 2.72 -16.38
CA LEU A 583 21.64 1.47 -15.85
C LEU A 583 21.46 0.42 -16.95
N PHE A 584 21.02 0.84 -18.14
CA PHE A 584 20.87 -0.05 -19.29
C PHE A 584 22.20 -0.67 -19.71
N MET A 585 23.26 0.15 -19.76
CA MET A 585 24.61 -0.28 -20.05
C MET A 585 25.12 -1.25 -18.98
N PHE A 586 24.90 -0.92 -17.70
CA PHE A 586 25.27 -1.82 -16.61
C PHE A 586 24.57 -3.18 -16.73
N ALA A 587 23.26 -3.20 -16.97
CA ALA A 587 22.50 -4.45 -17.12
C ALA A 587 22.95 -5.28 -18.34
N ASP A 588 23.32 -4.63 -19.45
CA ASP A 588 23.85 -5.31 -20.63
C ASP A 588 25.25 -5.89 -20.41
N LEU A 589 26.15 -5.13 -19.79
CA LEU A 589 27.51 -5.56 -19.47
C LEU A 589 27.48 -6.71 -18.46
N GLU A 590 26.64 -6.64 -17.44
CA GLU A 590 26.49 -7.70 -16.45
C GLU A 590 25.91 -8.98 -17.08
N ALA A 591 24.92 -8.85 -17.97
CA ALA A 591 24.40 -9.98 -18.72
C ALA A 591 25.45 -10.62 -19.63
N GLY A 592 26.30 -9.81 -20.28
CA GLY A 592 27.43 -10.31 -21.06
C GLY A 592 28.47 -11.04 -20.20
N ARG A 593 28.80 -10.49 -19.03
CA ARG A 593 29.74 -11.08 -18.09
C ARG A 593 29.26 -12.42 -17.54
N ARG A 594 27.95 -12.54 -17.29
CA ARG A 594 27.31 -13.73 -16.71
C ARG A 594 26.71 -14.69 -17.74
N GLN A 595 26.80 -14.37 -19.03
CA GLN A 595 26.20 -15.13 -20.12
C GLN A 595 24.67 -15.30 -19.94
N ILE A 596 23.99 -14.25 -19.49
CA ILE A 596 22.53 -14.24 -19.31
C ILE A 596 21.85 -14.02 -20.67
N ASP A 597 21.03 -14.99 -21.07
CA ASP A 597 20.36 -14.99 -22.36
C ASP A 597 19.11 -14.07 -22.38
N ARG A 598 18.46 -13.99 -23.54
CA ARG A 598 17.17 -13.29 -23.75
C ARG A 598 16.03 -13.99 -23.02
N VAL A 599 14.94 -13.25 -22.81
CA VAL A 599 13.71 -13.81 -22.24
C VAL A 599 13.09 -14.83 -23.23
N PRO A 600 12.53 -15.96 -22.77
CA PRO A 600 11.87 -16.93 -23.64
C PRO A 600 10.81 -16.30 -24.55
N GLU A 601 10.83 -16.64 -25.84
CA GLU A 601 10.03 -15.95 -26.87
C GLU A 601 8.51 -16.07 -26.65
N HIS A 602 8.05 -17.17 -26.05
CA HIS A 602 6.65 -17.37 -25.70
C HIS A 602 6.13 -16.42 -24.61
N MET A 603 7.04 -15.80 -23.83
CA MET A 603 6.67 -14.80 -22.81
C MET A 603 6.69 -13.37 -23.36
N ILE A 604 7.18 -13.14 -24.57
CA ILE A 604 7.31 -11.80 -25.15
C ILE A 604 6.02 -11.45 -25.91
N PRO A 605 5.20 -10.49 -25.42
CA PRO A 605 3.99 -10.10 -26.12
C PRO A 605 4.31 -9.30 -27.39
N ASN A 606 3.40 -9.35 -28.36
CA ASN A 606 3.51 -8.55 -29.58
C ASN A 606 3.31 -7.06 -29.28
N LEU A 607 4.31 -6.22 -29.59
CA LEU A 607 4.29 -4.78 -29.30
C LEU A 607 3.04 -4.08 -29.86
N SER A 608 2.65 -4.40 -31.10
CA SER A 608 1.46 -3.81 -31.72
C SER A 608 0.17 -4.16 -30.95
N ALA A 609 0.06 -5.39 -30.43
CA ALA A 609 -1.09 -5.81 -29.64
C ALA A 609 -1.13 -5.10 -28.28
N VAL A 610 0.02 -4.96 -27.62
CA VAL A 610 0.15 -4.24 -26.34
C VAL A 610 -0.26 -2.78 -26.50
N ILE A 611 0.25 -2.08 -27.53
CA ILE A 611 -0.09 -0.68 -27.79
C ILE A 611 -1.58 -0.54 -28.14
N LYS A 612 -2.11 -1.36 -29.06
CA LYS A 612 -3.55 -1.29 -29.43
C LYS A 612 -4.46 -1.50 -28.23
N ARG A 613 -4.07 -2.34 -27.28
CA ARG A 613 -4.84 -2.64 -26.08
C ARG A 613 -4.68 -1.58 -24.98
N GLY A 614 -3.54 -0.89 -24.90
CA GLY A 614 -3.18 -0.04 -23.75
C GLY A 614 -2.80 1.41 -24.04
N TRP A 615 -2.91 1.88 -25.29
CA TRP A 615 -2.52 3.25 -25.68
C TRP A 615 -3.14 4.34 -24.79
N PHE A 616 -4.35 4.11 -24.29
CA PHE A 616 -5.08 5.05 -23.44
C PHE A 616 -4.37 5.33 -22.09
N VAL A 617 -3.47 4.46 -21.65
CA VAL A 617 -2.64 4.64 -20.43
C VAL A 617 -1.72 5.85 -20.57
N PHE A 618 -1.35 6.25 -21.79
CA PHE A 618 -0.54 7.46 -22.03
C PHE A 618 -1.35 8.76 -22.05
N ILE A 619 -2.68 8.71 -22.16
CA ILE A 619 -3.53 9.90 -22.21
C ILE A 619 -3.38 10.81 -21.00
N PRO A 620 -3.42 10.34 -19.72
CA PRO A 620 -3.26 11.23 -18.58
C PRO A 620 -1.94 11.99 -18.59
N PHE A 621 -0.86 11.39 -19.10
CA PHE A 621 0.43 12.05 -19.25
C PHE A 621 0.38 13.13 -20.33
N ALA A 622 -0.20 12.80 -21.49
CA ALA A 622 -0.37 13.78 -22.56
C ALA A 622 -1.23 14.96 -22.08
N LEU A 623 -2.27 14.71 -21.28
CA LEU A 623 -3.10 15.75 -20.70
C LEU A 623 -2.36 16.59 -19.65
N ILE A 624 -1.54 15.99 -18.79
CA ILE A 624 -0.66 16.75 -17.89
C ILE A 624 0.26 17.67 -18.70
N LEU A 625 0.93 17.11 -19.72
CA LEU A 625 1.82 17.89 -20.57
C LEU A 625 1.06 19.02 -21.28
N ILE A 626 -0.08 18.75 -21.90
CA ILE A 626 -0.88 19.78 -22.58
C ILE A 626 -1.39 20.84 -21.58
N ALA A 627 -1.88 20.43 -20.41
CA ALA A 627 -2.34 21.32 -19.35
C ALA A 627 -1.23 22.26 -18.86
N LEU A 628 -0.02 21.72 -18.67
CA LEU A 628 1.15 22.51 -18.30
C LEU A 628 1.61 23.41 -19.45
N PHE A 629 1.90 22.84 -20.63
CA PHE A 629 2.56 23.54 -21.74
C PHE A 629 1.67 24.48 -22.54
N ASN A 630 0.41 24.09 -22.79
CA ASN A 630 -0.48 24.87 -23.67
C ASN A 630 -1.37 25.80 -22.86
N PHE A 631 -1.85 25.33 -21.70
CA PHE A 631 -2.78 26.09 -20.87
C PHE A 631 -2.12 26.79 -19.68
N ASN A 632 -0.82 26.57 -19.43
CA ASN A 632 -0.08 27.13 -18.30
C ASN A 632 -0.79 26.91 -16.95
N LEU A 633 -1.45 25.76 -16.80
CA LEU A 633 -2.12 25.40 -15.55
C LEU A 633 -1.10 25.08 -14.47
N ARG A 634 -1.51 25.27 -13.21
CA ARG A 634 -0.71 24.82 -12.06
C ARG A 634 -0.60 23.28 -12.06
N PRO A 635 0.51 22.69 -11.59
CA PRO A 635 0.72 21.24 -11.60
C PRO A 635 -0.41 20.45 -10.93
N GLU A 636 -0.91 20.92 -9.78
CA GLU A 636 -2.03 20.31 -9.06
C GLU A 636 -3.32 20.30 -9.87
N THR A 637 -3.62 21.38 -10.59
CA THR A 637 -4.81 21.48 -11.45
C THR A 637 -4.65 20.60 -12.69
N ALA A 638 -3.47 20.58 -13.30
CA ALA A 638 -3.15 19.70 -14.43
C ALA A 638 -3.33 18.22 -14.04
N ALA A 639 -2.87 17.84 -12.85
CA ALA A 639 -3.06 16.51 -12.29
C ALA A 639 -4.54 16.19 -12.07
N LEU A 640 -5.34 17.10 -11.50
CA LEU A 640 -6.78 16.90 -11.32
C LEU A 640 -7.54 16.72 -12.65
N VAL A 641 -7.20 17.52 -13.67
CA VAL A 641 -7.78 17.35 -15.02
C VAL A 641 -7.42 15.98 -15.60
N ALA A 642 -6.18 15.53 -15.41
CA ALA A 642 -5.76 14.21 -15.83
C ALA A 642 -6.45 13.09 -15.04
N VAL A 643 -6.63 13.24 -13.73
CA VAL A 643 -7.41 12.31 -12.89
C VAL A 643 -8.84 12.21 -13.41
N LEU A 644 -9.56 13.33 -13.55
CA LEU A 644 -10.95 13.34 -14.02
C LEU A 644 -11.08 12.71 -15.41
N SER A 645 -10.20 13.09 -16.33
CA SER A 645 -10.19 12.53 -17.68
C SER A 645 -9.91 11.04 -17.68
N PHE A 646 -8.96 10.59 -16.84
CA PHE A 646 -8.61 9.18 -16.74
C PHE A 646 -9.68 8.37 -16.03
N ILE A 647 -10.43 8.95 -15.09
CA ILE A 647 -11.66 8.35 -14.54
C ILE A 647 -12.64 8.10 -15.68
N ILE A 648 -12.95 9.11 -16.49
CA ILE A 648 -13.90 9.00 -17.61
C ILE A 648 -13.43 7.93 -18.61
N ILE A 649 -12.17 7.97 -19.04
CA ILE A 649 -11.61 7.02 -20.01
C ILE A 649 -11.66 5.60 -19.44
N SER A 650 -11.27 5.44 -18.19
CA SER A 650 -11.23 4.12 -17.56
C SER A 650 -12.62 3.52 -17.33
N LEU A 651 -13.72 4.29 -17.40
CA LEU A 651 -15.07 3.71 -17.41
C LEU A 651 -15.31 2.84 -18.66
N PHE A 652 -14.69 3.19 -19.79
CA PHE A 652 -14.90 2.55 -21.09
C PHE A 652 -13.73 1.66 -21.54
N LEU A 653 -12.49 2.06 -21.24
CA LEU A 653 -11.27 1.44 -21.74
C LEU A 653 -10.35 1.03 -20.60
N ARG A 654 -10.02 -0.26 -20.52
CA ARG A 654 -9.12 -0.82 -19.49
C ARG A 654 -8.20 -1.87 -20.10
N TYR A 655 -6.96 -1.92 -19.63
CA TYR A 655 -5.92 -2.74 -20.26
C TYR A 655 -6.12 -4.21 -19.89
N ASP A 656 -6.51 -4.49 -18.65
CA ASP A 656 -6.70 -5.86 -18.18
C ASP A 656 -8.10 -6.44 -18.43
N GLY A 657 -9.04 -5.66 -18.98
CA GLY A 657 -10.42 -6.08 -19.25
C GLY A 657 -11.31 -6.18 -18.01
N SER A 658 -10.85 -5.72 -16.84
CA SER A 658 -11.62 -5.76 -15.59
C SER A 658 -12.72 -4.69 -15.53
N LYS A 659 -13.77 -4.88 -14.72
CA LYS A 659 -14.74 -3.82 -14.41
C LYS A 659 -14.39 -3.16 -13.06
N LEU A 660 -13.91 -1.89 -13.04
CA LEU A 660 -13.93 -1.08 -11.81
C LEU A 660 -15.37 -0.64 -11.53
N ASP A 661 -15.83 -0.89 -10.31
CA ASP A 661 -17.12 -0.42 -9.81
C ASP A 661 -17.04 1.02 -9.28
N GLY A 662 -18.18 1.70 -9.13
CA GLY A 662 -18.22 3.08 -8.62
C GLY A 662 -17.53 3.24 -7.27
N ALA A 663 -17.65 2.24 -6.39
CA ALA A 663 -16.99 2.22 -5.10
C ALA A 663 -15.46 2.01 -5.19
N ALA A 664 -14.96 1.40 -6.27
CA ALA A 664 -13.52 1.31 -6.53
C ALA A 664 -12.94 2.64 -7.02
N TYR A 665 -13.72 3.41 -7.79
CA TYR A 665 -13.37 4.81 -8.10
C TYR A 665 -13.36 5.68 -6.84
N CYS A 666 -14.38 5.56 -5.99
CA CYS A 666 -14.39 6.22 -4.69
C CYS A 666 -13.18 5.79 -3.85
N GLY A 667 -12.83 4.50 -3.81
CA GLY A 667 -11.62 4.03 -3.16
C GLY A 667 -10.35 4.71 -3.70
N CYS A 668 -10.12 4.70 -5.02
CA CYS A 668 -8.93 5.34 -5.59
C CYS A 668 -8.89 6.87 -5.40
N VAL A 669 -10.04 7.54 -5.31
CA VAL A 669 -10.13 9.00 -5.15
C VAL A 669 -10.08 9.43 -3.69
N PHE A 670 -10.64 8.64 -2.77
CA PHE A 670 -10.78 9.00 -1.36
C PHE A 670 -9.78 8.29 -0.45
N THR A 671 -9.27 7.11 -0.80
CA THR A 671 -8.17 6.48 -0.06
C THR A 671 -6.84 6.74 -0.74
N THR A 672 -5.89 7.36 -0.06
CA THR A 672 -4.46 7.44 -0.48
C THR A 672 -3.75 6.10 -0.41
N ARG A 673 -4.47 4.97 -0.50
CA ARG A 673 -3.88 3.63 -0.47
C ARG A 673 -3.38 3.22 -1.85
N PHE A 674 -2.19 2.61 -1.88
CA PHE A 674 -1.81 1.76 -3.00
C PHE A 674 -2.72 0.52 -2.98
N VAL A 675 -3.81 0.60 -3.73
CA VAL A 675 -4.79 -0.49 -3.83
C VAL A 675 -4.18 -1.60 -4.68
N SER A 676 -3.53 -2.57 -4.02
CA SER A 676 -3.11 -3.82 -4.66
C SER A 676 -4.33 -4.60 -5.17
N ARG A 677 -4.19 -5.18 -6.37
CA ARG A 677 -5.22 -5.76 -7.26
C ARG A 677 -6.20 -6.76 -6.61
N SER A 678 -5.84 -7.32 -5.46
CA SER A 678 -6.60 -8.32 -4.71
C SER A 678 -7.55 -7.74 -3.65
N SER A 679 -7.50 -6.44 -3.41
CA SER A 679 -8.46 -5.70 -2.58
C SER A 679 -9.68 -5.17 -3.37
N LEU A 680 -9.57 -5.08 -4.70
CA LEU A 680 -10.59 -4.48 -5.59
C LEU A 680 -11.79 -5.38 -5.94
N SER A 681 -11.68 -6.71 -5.80
CA SER A 681 -12.80 -7.61 -6.08
C SER A 681 -13.88 -7.62 -5.00
N ARG A 682 -13.67 -6.92 -3.88
CA ARG A 682 -14.42 -7.08 -2.63
C ARG A 682 -15.52 -6.04 -2.37
N VAL A 683 -15.62 -4.98 -3.18
CA VAL A 683 -16.57 -3.88 -2.92
C VAL A 683 -17.95 -4.09 -3.58
N ARG A 684 -18.17 -5.24 -4.24
CA ARG A 684 -19.30 -5.43 -5.16
C ARG A 684 -20.63 -5.91 -4.59
N SER A 685 -20.81 -6.07 -3.27
CA SER A 685 -22.06 -6.66 -2.74
C SER A 685 -22.52 -6.21 -1.35
N GLN A 686 -22.34 -4.93 -0.98
CA GLN A 686 -23.03 -4.36 0.19
C GLN A 686 -24.10 -3.35 -0.25
N PRO A 687 -25.39 -3.55 0.08
CA PRO A 687 -26.42 -2.52 -0.02
C PRO A 687 -26.51 -1.66 1.27
N TYR A 688 -25.46 -1.59 2.07
CA TYR A 688 -25.41 -0.76 3.28
C TYR A 688 -24.23 0.20 3.20
N GLY A 689 -24.49 1.49 3.43
CA GLY A 689 -23.55 2.59 3.26
C GLY A 689 -22.25 2.45 4.05
N CYS A 690 -21.28 3.29 3.69
CA CYS A 690 -19.96 3.49 4.30
C CYS A 690 -19.94 3.42 5.83
N THR A 691 -19.97 2.23 6.42
CA THR A 691 -19.65 1.95 7.83
C THR A 691 -19.97 0.48 8.11
N SER A 692 -18.99 -0.44 8.04
CA SER A 692 -19.03 -1.71 8.80
C SER A 692 -17.72 -2.49 8.66
N PHE A 693 -16.69 -2.05 9.41
CA PHE A 693 -15.65 -2.92 9.95
C PHE A 693 -15.80 -2.87 11.48
N ARG A 694 -16.28 -3.96 12.09
CA ARG A 694 -16.39 -4.07 13.55
C ARG A 694 -15.13 -4.78 14.08
N ILE A 695 -14.41 -4.13 14.98
CA ILE A 695 -13.29 -4.71 15.75
C ILE A 695 -13.84 -5.16 17.11
N ILE A 696 -13.47 -6.37 17.53
CA ILE A 696 -13.59 -6.83 18.92
C ILE A 696 -12.21 -6.65 19.54
N LEU A 697 -12.11 -5.79 20.56
CA LEU A 697 -10.90 -5.60 21.36
C LEU A 697 -10.69 -6.79 22.30
N TRP A 698 -9.43 -7.18 22.47
CA TRP A 698 -8.86 -8.20 23.38
C TRP A 698 -9.80 -8.75 24.47
N TYR A 699 -10.29 -9.97 24.26
CA TYR A 699 -10.82 -10.85 25.32
C TYR A 699 -10.50 -12.30 24.99
N ALA A 700 -10.49 -13.16 26.02
CA ALA A 700 -10.47 -14.61 25.86
C ALA A 700 -11.53 -15.01 24.83
N VAL A 701 -11.16 -15.92 23.92
CA VAL A 701 -12.04 -16.35 22.83
C VAL A 701 -13.27 -17.02 23.45
N ASP A 702 -14.37 -16.30 23.60
CA ASP A 702 -15.65 -16.92 23.90
C ASP A 702 -16.25 -17.40 22.58
N VAL A 703 -15.82 -18.60 22.20
CA VAL A 703 -16.21 -19.29 20.97
C VAL A 703 -17.69 -19.74 21.01
N ASP A 704 -18.38 -19.54 22.13
CA ASP A 704 -19.70 -20.12 22.40
C ASP A 704 -20.86 -19.11 22.28
N ALA A 705 -20.61 -17.84 21.92
CA ALA A 705 -21.67 -16.83 21.77
C ALA A 705 -22.53 -17.05 20.50
N PRO A 706 -23.83 -17.42 20.61
CA PRO A 706 -24.69 -17.61 19.46
C PRO A 706 -25.23 -16.26 18.98
N SER A 707 -24.92 -15.90 17.74
CA SER A 707 -25.64 -14.91 16.91
C SER A 707 -26.13 -13.63 17.61
N ARG A 708 -25.27 -12.60 17.63
CA ARG A 708 -25.54 -11.14 17.60
C ARG A 708 -24.45 -10.44 18.41
N TYR A 709 -23.50 -9.82 17.74
CA TYR A 709 -22.50 -8.94 18.36
C TYR A 709 -23.21 -7.74 19.04
N ARG A 710 -23.49 -7.85 20.35
CA ARG A 710 -23.84 -6.73 21.23
C ARG A 710 -22.56 -6.06 21.72
N CYS A 711 -22.46 -4.74 21.54
CA CYS A 711 -21.49 -3.91 22.26
C CYS A 711 -21.85 -3.91 23.76
N LEU A 712 -20.99 -4.48 24.61
CA LEU A 712 -21.07 -4.35 26.08
C LEU A 712 -20.49 -3.00 26.56
N CYS A 713 -21.02 -1.89 26.04
CA CYS A 713 -20.75 -0.54 26.57
C CYS A 713 -22.02 0.33 26.66
N CYS A 714 -23.20 -0.29 26.63
CA CYS A 714 -24.46 0.39 26.99
C CYS A 714 -25.18 -0.44 28.06
N SER A 715 -24.62 -0.43 29.26
CA SER A 715 -25.37 -0.67 30.50
C SER A 715 -24.72 0.15 31.60
N GLU A 716 -25.50 1.06 32.17
CA GLU A 716 -25.21 1.94 33.32
C GLU A 716 -24.86 1.16 34.60
N PRO A 717 -24.37 1.84 35.66
CA PRO A 717 -23.53 1.27 36.70
C PRO A 717 -24.32 0.55 37.80
N SER A 718 -23.78 -0.56 38.31
CA SER A 718 -24.15 -1.08 39.62
C SER A 718 -23.03 -1.92 40.25
N GLU A 719 -22.47 -1.37 41.32
CA GLU A 719 -22.09 -2.01 42.60
C GLU A 719 -21.52 -3.44 42.56
N SER A 720 -20.20 -3.57 42.74
CA SER A 720 -19.53 -4.06 43.97
C SER A 720 -18.09 -4.45 43.66
#